data_AF-A0A5P1A0J9-F1
#
_entry.id   AF-A0A5P1A0J9-F1
#
_cell.length_a   1.000
_cell.length_b   1.000
_cell.length_c   1.000
_cell.angle_alpha   90.00
_cell.angle_beta   90.00
_cell.angle_gamma   90.00
#
_symmetry.space_group_name_H-M   'P 1'
#
loop_
_entity.id
_entity.type
_entity.pdbx_description
1 polymer ?
#
loop_
_entity_poly.entity_id
_entity_poly.type
_entity_poly.pdbx_seq_one_letter_code
_entity_poly.pdbx_strand_id
1 'polypeptide(L)'
;MYGSIRLHNHQEHKLPDGSTDDMPASLDDEPDEVEGKCSCTPPPPPCSIVDNILGVKSSMGYHEGCREKYKKGVFTAWDCRPGIFKDGSDGACMPPRRKRLFLKKLHDLKGDETQVDLRQAFIECAAIETFFSWHEYKMEKKKEKEEQAQLVANTSEDDSDAEQKKLNGGDIPENFLRQMFYTLGDYRDILFGKDISGNERIQEIQAKIDEILPKNGVKPAPKPGGQTPQEWWKKYGPDIWEGMLCALSYDTETKIKNEQVYTQLTSTGKKNTYETVIFEGGFNRDKTPKTAITKVEDFSRRPTFFRWLEEWGHEFCQKRTYKLKRIKEYCRGKNEQNYCDGDGFDCIQMVPDKKRIFADFNCPSCAKSCKSYKHWIKTKEDEFIKQKNYYEKEISNVHTNNDDNGFSTTLKNTYNRATDFLASLNGPCSNKNNGENKINFNEQDKTFKHSENCAPCPVLGVERKNGNWSKVSEKECNGKTFKDVVLITNMEDSIEKGVMLVSDNTLKTYEGHLGLCQHSDIFKGMRENEWKCGNLCNSDVCVLKSKNGNKDDEENILIRALLKRWLENFLEDYNKINDKISHCMKNTEGSTCINGCQNKCKCVDEWINKNMKEWEKLRNRYFNQYIDDDTDMKSLVRNFLEKLQPETALQKVKGNFKDLRELEDSNKCTVTDTSKKKKCENNDVITILLNKLQKEISYCQIKHKGTDEKSCTDILPPNTETPDTQTDTPSHIAPPLFCNVPPNPCGDKDATNVVGVEVVAKEIQEQRHKEMVSRSVVVDKSKGVGKGDEKVSVLRGNIKDAKFKDGVNPSGLNRVCDIKKEYTNDTRGSTNGGPCTGKDNDNNGERMKIGTPWQTKNDLQITDPYLFLPPRREHICTSNLEKINVNSVTGNGNVNDSFLVDVLLAAKLDAEKIKEKYIKQNTQISVYEENDKETVCRAIRYSFADIGDIIKGTDLWFENRGEKTTQRNLEQIFEKIKEELGDKYIGDEAKSPYKQLRFDWWEANRDQIWNAMKCQTTIPPVTTSCDTTTVTPLVDYIPQRLRWMTEWAEWYCKMQDEAYKDLRKECDGCRSGICEKGKDDCETCTKACNTYKAKIKKWEDQWEKISQKYKTLYQQANDSVNGATTSSSTDEKDKDVVAFLEKIIPKK
;
A
#
# COMPACT_ATOMS: atom_id res chain seq x y z
N MET A 1 -17.34 89.33 2.03
CA MET A 1 -16.18 90.02 2.63
C MET A 1 -15.53 89.09 3.65
N TYR A 2 -14.26 88.82 3.38
CA TYR A 2 -13.15 88.34 4.20
C TYR A 2 -13.29 88.20 5.73
N GLY A 3 -12.60 87.17 6.25
CA GLY A 3 -12.15 87.09 7.64
C GLY A 3 -11.33 85.83 7.97
N SER A 4 -10.11 85.72 7.42
CA SER A 4 -9.02 84.71 7.60
C SER A 4 -8.85 84.08 8.99
N ILE A 5 -8.65 82.76 9.14
CA ILE A 5 -7.43 81.92 8.95
C ILE A 5 -6.27 82.22 9.92
N ARG A 6 -5.87 81.22 10.73
CA ARG A 6 -4.48 80.69 10.74
C ARG A 6 -4.36 79.32 11.44
N LEU A 7 -3.50 78.51 10.81
CA LEU A 7 -3.14 77.11 10.99
C LEU A 7 -1.72 77.01 11.58
N HIS A 8 -1.42 75.95 12.36
CA HIS A 8 -0.32 74.96 12.19
C HIS A 8 0.27 74.36 13.49
N ASN A 9 0.14 73.03 13.58
CA ASN A 9 1.14 71.97 13.80
C ASN A 9 2.09 71.88 15.02
N HIS A 10 1.98 70.70 15.65
CA HIS A 10 2.99 69.73 16.12
C HIS A 10 4.18 70.18 16.98
N GLN A 11 4.30 69.57 18.18
CA GLN A 11 5.36 68.60 18.48
C GLN A 11 5.09 67.81 19.77
N GLU A 12 5.52 66.55 19.75
CA GLU A 12 5.47 65.55 20.83
C GLU A 12 6.31 65.96 22.06
N HIS A 13 5.87 65.54 23.26
CA HIS A 13 6.78 65.16 24.35
C HIS A 13 6.16 64.12 25.30
N LYS A 14 6.75 62.92 25.25
CA LYS A 14 6.99 61.90 26.30
C LYS A 14 6.15 61.93 27.59
N LEU A 15 5.46 60.81 27.85
CA LEU A 15 5.07 60.37 29.20
C LEU A 15 6.29 59.78 29.94
N PRO A 16 6.48 60.09 31.23
CA PRO A 16 7.37 59.37 32.12
C PRO A 16 6.63 58.25 32.87
N ASP A 17 7.47 57.32 33.30
CA ASP A 17 7.30 56.17 34.20
C ASP A 17 6.29 56.33 35.35
N GLY A 18 5.57 55.25 35.67
CA GLY A 18 4.51 55.22 36.67
C GLY A 18 4.07 53.79 37.01
N SER A 19 4.90 53.13 37.83
CA SER A 19 4.57 52.00 38.71
C SER A 19 3.09 51.85 39.06
N THR A 20 2.46 50.75 38.66
CA THR A 20 1.10 50.36 39.08
C THR A 20 1.18 49.30 40.16
N ASP A 21 1.24 49.71 41.43
CA ASP A 21 1.14 48.82 42.60
C ASP A 21 0.03 49.26 43.58
N ASP A 22 -0.90 50.13 43.15
CA ASP A 22 -2.11 50.43 43.95
C ASP A 22 -3.30 50.65 43.01
N MET A 23 -4.05 49.59 42.76
CA MET A 23 -5.37 49.66 42.14
C MET A 23 -6.41 49.86 43.28
N PRO A 24 -7.33 50.83 43.19
CA PRO A 24 -8.27 51.10 44.28
C PRO A 24 -9.26 49.94 44.45
N ALA A 25 -9.51 49.54 45.69
CA ALA A 25 -10.42 48.44 46.09
C ALA A 25 -11.87 48.55 45.58
N SER A 26 -12.24 49.68 44.97
CA SER A 26 -13.55 49.88 44.32
C SER A 26 -13.67 49.20 42.94
N LEU A 27 -12.64 48.47 42.49
CA LEU A 27 -12.63 47.70 41.24
C LEU A 27 -12.49 46.19 41.46
N ASP A 28 -12.53 45.73 42.72
CA ASP A 28 -12.43 44.30 43.05
C ASP A 28 -13.77 43.57 42.87
N ASP A 29 -14.90 44.30 42.94
CA ASP A 29 -16.24 43.75 42.74
C ASP A 29 -16.82 44.16 41.38
N GLU A 30 -17.21 43.16 40.60
CA GLU A 30 -17.86 43.34 39.29
C GLU A 30 -19.21 44.08 39.48
N PRO A 31 -19.51 45.17 38.74
CA PRO A 31 -20.81 45.83 38.84
C PRO A 31 -21.95 44.86 38.49
N ASP A 32 -23.02 44.83 39.28
CA ASP A 32 -24.20 43.95 39.09
C ASP A 32 -24.80 44.00 37.66
N GLU A 33 -24.54 45.07 36.91
CA GLU A 33 -25.02 45.29 35.54
C GLU A 33 -24.25 44.46 34.47
N VAL A 34 -23.05 43.98 34.81
CA VAL A 34 -22.15 43.22 33.91
C VAL A 34 -21.83 41.79 34.37
N GLU A 35 -22.27 41.39 35.58
CA GLU A 35 -22.05 40.06 36.16
C GLU A 35 -22.35 38.93 35.13
N GLY A 36 -21.28 38.31 34.62
CA GLY A 36 -21.35 37.19 33.68
C GLY A 36 -21.49 37.52 32.18
N LYS A 37 -21.39 38.78 31.74
CA LYS A 37 -21.51 39.15 30.30
C LYS A 37 -20.21 39.15 29.49
N CYS A 38 -19.04 39.03 30.12
CA CYS A 38 -17.75 39.04 29.42
C CYS A 38 -16.78 37.98 29.94
N SER A 39 -17.09 36.70 29.73
CA SER A 39 -16.10 35.62 29.81
C SER A 39 -15.89 34.99 28.42
N CYS A 40 -15.15 35.67 27.55
CA CYS A 40 -14.62 35.03 26.35
C CYS A 40 -13.42 34.17 26.79
N THR A 41 -13.62 32.87 26.98
CA THR A 41 -12.51 31.92 27.13
C THR A 41 -11.59 32.07 25.91
N PRO A 42 -10.28 32.29 26.09
CA PRO A 42 -9.35 32.34 24.97
C PRO A 42 -9.44 31.04 24.17
N PRO A 43 -9.41 31.08 22.83
CA PRO A 43 -9.39 29.86 22.03
C PRO A 43 -8.14 29.03 22.39
N PRO A 44 -8.23 27.70 22.42
CA PRO A 44 -7.11 26.85 22.79
C PRO A 44 -5.91 27.05 21.85
N PRO A 45 -4.66 26.97 22.36
CA PRO A 45 -3.46 27.08 21.52
C PRO A 45 -3.48 26.06 20.38
N PRO A 46 -2.95 26.40 19.19
CA PRO A 46 -2.98 25.50 18.03
C PRO A 46 -2.36 24.14 18.32
N CYS A 47 -1.18 24.10 18.95
CA CYS A 47 -0.52 22.84 19.24
C CYS A 47 -1.26 21.99 20.30
N SER A 48 -2.03 22.60 21.20
CA SER A 48 -2.91 21.84 22.10
C SER A 48 -4.05 21.13 21.36
N ILE A 49 -4.60 21.76 20.30
CA ILE A 49 -5.58 21.09 19.41
C ILE A 49 -4.92 19.90 18.71
N VAL A 50 -3.70 20.09 18.19
CA VAL A 50 -2.94 19.02 17.53
C VAL A 50 -2.61 17.89 18.52
N ASP A 51 -2.25 18.21 19.76
CA ASP A 51 -1.96 17.22 20.79
C ASP A 51 -3.21 16.39 21.16
N ASN A 52 -4.42 16.94 21.04
CA ASN A 52 -5.65 16.15 21.20
C ASN A 52 -5.88 15.14 20.07
N ILE A 53 -5.48 15.46 18.84
CA ILE A 53 -5.68 14.60 17.67
C ILE A 53 -4.44 13.78 17.26
N LEU A 54 -3.25 14.05 17.79
CA LEU A 54 -2.01 13.30 17.49
C LEU A 54 -1.22 12.92 18.77
N GLY A 55 -1.42 13.60 19.90
CA GLY A 55 -0.69 13.36 21.16
C GLY A 55 -0.99 12.02 21.82
N VAL A 56 -2.22 11.53 21.67
CA VAL A 56 -2.59 10.18 22.11
C VAL A 56 -2.35 9.20 20.96
N LYS A 57 -1.52 8.16 21.17
CA LYS A 57 -1.19 7.16 20.14
C LYS A 57 -2.43 6.49 19.50
N SER A 58 -3.55 6.48 20.22
CA SER A 58 -4.87 5.95 19.87
C SER A 58 -5.87 7.03 19.42
N SER A 59 -5.43 8.23 19.07
CA SER A 59 -6.35 9.29 18.65
C SER A 59 -7.10 8.92 17.36
N MET A 60 -8.28 9.50 17.19
CA MET A 60 -9.05 9.37 15.94
C MET A 60 -8.34 10.03 14.76
N GLY A 61 -7.44 10.99 14.98
CA GLY A 61 -6.69 11.65 13.90
C GLY A 61 -5.86 10.68 13.06
N TYR A 62 -5.19 9.72 13.70
CA TYR A 62 -4.44 8.66 12.98
C TYR A 62 -5.37 7.74 12.20
N HIS A 63 -6.49 7.33 12.79
CA HIS A 63 -7.46 6.44 12.14
C HIS A 63 -8.07 7.08 10.90
N GLU A 64 -8.59 8.31 11.07
CA GLU A 64 -9.22 9.05 9.99
C GLU A 64 -8.21 9.36 8.88
N GLY A 65 -6.99 9.77 9.24
CA GLY A 65 -5.93 10.01 8.27
C GLY A 65 -5.52 8.75 7.51
N CYS A 66 -5.32 7.61 8.17
CA CYS A 66 -5.04 6.33 7.48
C CYS A 66 -6.16 5.97 6.50
N ARG A 67 -7.43 6.12 6.93
CA ARG A 67 -8.60 5.80 6.12
C ARG A 67 -8.73 6.70 4.89
N GLU A 68 -8.69 8.01 5.09
CA GLU A 68 -8.85 8.98 4.01
C GLU A 68 -7.65 8.97 3.04
N LYS A 69 -6.42 8.79 3.54
CA LYS A 69 -5.20 8.86 2.71
C LYS A 69 -4.88 7.57 1.98
N TYR A 70 -5.16 6.38 2.55
CA TYR A 70 -4.69 5.10 1.99
C TYR A 70 -5.79 4.09 1.59
N LYS A 71 -7.02 4.18 2.13
CA LYS A 71 -8.08 3.17 1.82
C LYS A 71 -9.01 3.55 0.67
N LYS A 72 -9.26 4.84 0.40
CA LYS A 72 -10.23 5.29 -0.64
C LYS A 72 -9.73 5.19 -2.10
N GLY A 73 -8.67 4.41 -2.36
CA GLY A 73 -8.01 4.28 -3.66
C GLY A 73 -6.76 5.15 -3.79
N VAL A 74 -5.78 4.67 -4.56
CA VAL A 74 -4.49 5.33 -4.74
C VAL A 74 -4.59 6.35 -5.89
N PHE A 75 -4.93 7.60 -5.56
CA PHE A 75 -4.95 8.70 -6.53
C PHE A 75 -3.55 9.31 -6.70
N THR A 76 -2.68 8.67 -7.47
CA THR A 76 -1.28 9.11 -7.67
C THR A 76 -1.03 9.97 -8.92
N ALA A 77 -2.01 10.06 -9.83
CA ALA A 77 -1.89 10.81 -11.08
C ALA A 77 -2.71 12.12 -11.04
N TRP A 78 -2.22 13.11 -11.80
CA TRP A 78 -2.93 14.37 -12.05
C TRP A 78 -4.24 14.09 -12.79
N ASP A 79 -5.29 14.83 -12.43
CA ASP A 79 -6.62 14.62 -13.01
C ASP A 79 -7.05 15.83 -13.81
N CYS A 80 -7.10 15.65 -15.13
CA CYS A 80 -7.49 16.70 -16.09
C CYS A 80 -8.70 16.26 -16.91
N ARG A 81 -9.57 15.41 -16.34
CA ARG A 81 -10.80 14.95 -16.99
C ARG A 81 -11.85 16.06 -16.98
N PRO A 82 -12.62 16.24 -18.06
CA PRO A 82 -13.74 17.19 -18.05
C PRO A 82 -14.79 16.77 -17.02
N GLY A 83 -15.50 17.74 -16.44
CA GLY A 83 -16.61 17.49 -15.51
C GLY A 83 -16.23 17.18 -14.06
N ILE A 84 -14.93 17.16 -13.72
CA ILE A 84 -14.48 17.10 -12.30
C ILE A 84 -14.29 18.48 -11.68
N PHE A 85 -14.43 19.54 -12.48
CA PHE A 85 -14.27 20.94 -12.08
C PHE A 85 -15.61 21.67 -12.16
N LYS A 86 -15.71 22.82 -11.50
CA LYS A 86 -16.86 23.72 -11.65
C LYS A 86 -16.98 24.22 -13.10
N ASP A 87 -18.21 24.52 -13.53
CA ASP A 87 -18.50 25.01 -14.87
C ASP A 87 -17.57 26.15 -15.28
N GLY A 88 -16.98 26.02 -16.49
CA GLY A 88 -16.03 26.99 -17.02
C GLY A 88 -14.56 26.73 -16.67
N SER A 89 -14.27 25.80 -15.75
CA SER A 89 -12.89 25.45 -15.33
C SER A 89 -12.31 24.21 -16.04
N ASP A 90 -13.03 23.67 -17.04
CA ASP A 90 -12.54 22.56 -17.86
C ASP A 90 -11.25 22.96 -18.61
N GLY A 91 -10.20 22.14 -18.41
CA GLY A 91 -8.85 22.38 -18.92
C GLY A 91 -7.80 22.55 -17.82
N ALA A 92 -8.22 22.79 -16.57
CA ALA A 92 -7.35 22.67 -15.41
C ALA A 92 -6.94 21.20 -15.14
N CYS A 93 -5.89 21.02 -14.34
CA CYS A 93 -5.42 19.71 -13.87
C CYS A 93 -5.33 19.73 -12.34
N MET A 94 -6.02 18.80 -11.67
CA MET A 94 -6.03 18.70 -10.21
C MET A 94 -4.85 17.85 -9.71
N PRO A 95 -4.01 18.34 -8.79
CA PRO A 95 -2.87 17.59 -8.28
C PRO A 95 -3.30 16.37 -7.44
N PRO A 96 -2.53 15.28 -7.46
CA PRO A 96 -2.73 14.12 -6.58
C PRO A 96 -2.88 14.50 -5.11
N ARG A 97 -2.05 15.45 -4.64
CA ARG A 97 -2.07 16.01 -3.29
C ARG A 97 -3.45 16.59 -2.94
N ARG A 98 -4.00 17.46 -3.79
CA ARG A 98 -5.33 18.06 -3.59
C ARG A 98 -6.44 17.02 -3.58
N LYS A 99 -6.38 16.01 -4.46
CA LYS A 99 -7.37 14.93 -4.52
C LYS A 99 -7.42 14.10 -3.23
N ARG A 100 -6.28 13.99 -2.54
CA ARG A 100 -6.10 13.26 -1.28
C ARG A 100 -6.04 14.17 -0.06
N LEU A 101 -6.43 15.44 -0.21
CA LEU A 101 -6.43 16.43 0.87
C LEU A 101 -7.39 15.99 1.98
N PHE A 102 -6.90 15.96 3.21
CA PHE A 102 -7.74 15.60 4.35
C PHE A 102 -8.76 16.70 4.68
N LEU A 103 -10.05 16.41 4.53
CA LEU A 103 -11.15 17.37 4.67
C LEU A 103 -12.24 16.90 5.65
N LYS A 104 -11.98 15.83 6.42
CA LYS A 104 -13.02 15.17 7.19
C LYS A 104 -13.61 16.07 8.28
N LYS A 105 -12.80 16.79 9.05
CA LYS A 105 -13.32 17.63 10.14
C LYS A 105 -14.17 18.79 9.64
N LEU A 106 -13.79 19.40 8.52
CA LEU A 106 -14.60 20.41 7.84
C LEU A 106 -15.92 19.83 7.30
N HIS A 107 -15.87 18.60 6.80
CA HIS A 107 -17.08 17.90 6.31
C HIS A 107 -18.02 17.51 7.44
N ASP A 108 -17.49 17.19 8.63
CA ASP A 108 -18.26 16.77 9.79
C ASP A 108 -18.98 17.92 10.53
N LEU A 109 -18.69 19.18 10.17
CA LEU A 109 -19.43 20.35 10.67
C LEU A 109 -20.93 20.23 10.37
N LYS A 110 -21.78 20.84 11.19
CA LYS A 110 -23.24 20.83 11.08
C LYS A 110 -23.81 22.16 10.58
N GLY A 111 -23.02 23.22 10.59
CA GLY A 111 -23.39 24.57 10.16
C GLY A 111 -23.85 25.50 11.29
N ASP A 112 -24.11 24.97 12.49
CA ASP A 112 -24.47 25.74 13.69
C ASP A 112 -23.29 26.04 14.62
N GLU A 113 -22.08 25.58 14.26
CA GLU A 113 -20.84 25.77 15.03
C GLU A 113 -20.37 27.23 15.13
N THR A 114 -19.49 27.49 16.10
CA THR A 114 -18.87 28.81 16.31
C THR A 114 -17.67 29.03 15.39
N GLN A 115 -17.20 30.29 15.32
CA GLN A 115 -15.96 30.62 14.60
C GLN A 115 -14.71 29.95 15.19
N VAL A 116 -14.73 29.60 16.48
CA VAL A 116 -13.65 28.88 17.17
C VAL A 116 -13.66 27.40 16.81
N ASP A 117 -14.83 26.80 16.67
CA ASP A 117 -14.98 25.41 16.20
C ASP A 117 -14.52 25.27 14.74
N LEU A 118 -14.86 26.26 13.89
CA LEU A 118 -14.35 26.30 12.52
C LEU A 118 -12.82 26.36 12.49
N ARG A 119 -12.22 27.15 13.39
CA ARG A 119 -10.76 27.27 13.52
C ARG A 119 -10.15 25.93 13.91
N GLN A 120 -10.75 25.27 14.89
CA GLN A 120 -10.33 23.94 15.32
C GLN A 120 -10.39 22.93 14.18
N ALA A 121 -11.48 22.88 13.42
CA ALA A 121 -11.63 21.97 12.28
C ALA A 121 -10.56 22.17 11.20
N PHE A 122 -10.21 23.43 10.88
CA PHE A 122 -9.12 23.75 9.95
C PHE A 122 -7.75 23.32 10.49
N ILE A 123 -7.44 23.58 11.76
CA ILE A 123 -6.18 23.16 12.40
C ILE A 123 -6.06 21.64 12.39
N GLU A 124 -7.12 20.93 12.79
CA GLU A 124 -7.13 19.46 12.80
C GLU A 124 -6.91 18.88 11.40
N CYS A 125 -7.57 19.45 10.39
CA CYS A 125 -7.39 18.99 9.01
C CYS A 125 -5.96 19.21 8.51
N ALA A 126 -5.44 20.43 8.68
CA ALA A 126 -4.10 20.78 8.22
C ALA A 126 -3.00 20.01 8.95
N ALA A 127 -3.17 19.74 10.25
CA ALA A 127 -2.24 18.96 11.05
C ALA A 127 -2.20 17.48 10.61
N ILE A 128 -3.36 16.83 10.47
CA ILE A 128 -3.45 15.43 9.98
C ILE A 128 -2.85 15.34 8.57
N GLU A 129 -3.24 16.25 7.67
CA GLU A 129 -2.69 16.30 6.31
C GLU A 129 -1.17 16.41 6.31
N THR A 130 -0.61 17.30 7.14
CA THR A 130 0.83 17.54 7.21
C THR A 130 1.59 16.32 7.75
N PHE A 131 1.07 15.68 8.82
CA PHE A 131 1.66 14.48 9.40
C PHE A 131 1.78 13.35 8.35
N PHE A 132 0.70 13.06 7.63
CA PHE A 132 0.70 11.98 6.63
C PHE A 132 1.52 12.36 5.40
N SER A 133 1.44 13.60 4.92
CA SER A 133 2.25 14.06 3.79
C SER A 133 3.76 14.04 4.10
N TRP A 134 4.17 14.31 5.36
CA TRP A 134 5.57 14.16 5.78
C TRP A 134 6.04 12.71 5.71
N HIS A 135 5.23 11.77 6.17
CA HIS A 135 5.53 10.33 6.05
C HIS A 135 5.72 9.93 4.58
N GLU A 136 4.80 10.32 3.70
CA GLU A 136 4.88 10.01 2.27
C GLU A 136 6.13 10.59 1.62
N TYR A 137 6.47 11.83 1.95
CA TYR A 137 7.69 12.49 1.49
C TYR A 137 8.95 11.72 1.90
N LYS A 138 9.04 11.29 3.17
CA LYS A 138 10.16 10.47 3.66
C LYS A 138 10.25 9.14 2.91
N MET A 139 9.13 8.47 2.68
CA MET A 139 9.10 7.19 1.97
C MET A 139 9.50 7.35 0.49
N GLU A 140 9.06 8.41 -0.19
CA GLU A 140 9.48 8.72 -1.56
C GLU A 140 11.00 8.95 -1.63
N LYS A 141 11.56 9.72 -0.68
CA LYS A 141 13.01 9.99 -0.64
C LYS A 141 13.85 8.77 -0.26
N LYS A 142 13.37 7.94 0.66
CA LYS A 142 14.00 6.66 1.01
C LYS A 142 14.10 5.75 -0.22
N LYS A 143 12.99 5.62 -0.96
CA LYS A 143 12.96 4.83 -2.19
C LYS A 143 13.88 5.37 -3.28
N GLU A 144 13.88 6.69 -3.52
CA GLU A 144 14.81 7.32 -4.46
C GLU A 144 16.28 6.99 -4.12
N LYS A 145 16.62 6.91 -2.83
CA LYS A 145 17.97 6.52 -2.36
C LYS A 145 18.23 5.03 -2.49
N GLU A 146 17.29 4.17 -2.11
CA GLU A 146 17.42 2.71 -2.23
C GLU A 146 17.59 2.30 -3.70
N GLU A 147 16.80 2.88 -4.60
CA GLU A 147 16.94 2.70 -6.05
C GLU A 147 18.32 3.14 -6.54
N GLN A 148 18.90 4.21 -5.98
CA GLN A 148 20.27 4.64 -6.29
C GLN A 148 21.34 3.71 -5.68
N ALA A 149 21.14 3.22 -4.45
CA ALA A 149 22.09 2.39 -3.72
C ALA A 149 22.20 0.98 -4.28
N GLN A 150 21.09 0.38 -4.75
CA GLN A 150 21.10 -0.91 -5.46
C GLN A 150 21.97 -0.90 -6.73
N LEU A 151 22.31 0.29 -7.24
CA LEU A 151 23.17 0.48 -8.40
C LEU A 151 24.64 0.68 -8.00
N VAL A 152 24.97 0.88 -6.72
CA VAL A 152 26.31 1.14 -6.17
C VAL A 152 26.78 -0.03 -5.28
N ALA A 153 27.57 -0.94 -5.84
CA ALA A 153 28.48 -1.73 -5.01
C ALA A 153 29.51 -0.75 -4.42
N ASN A 154 29.43 -0.50 -3.11
CA ASN A 154 30.25 0.42 -2.30
C ASN A 154 29.70 1.83 -2.07
N THR A 155 28.59 1.92 -1.34
CA THR A 155 28.38 3.03 -0.41
C THR A 155 28.13 2.47 0.99
N SER A 156 28.90 2.96 1.96
CA SER A 156 28.76 2.66 3.38
C SER A 156 27.35 2.93 3.88
N GLU A 157 26.88 2.07 4.78
CA GLU A 157 25.66 2.20 5.56
C GLU A 157 25.59 3.56 6.29
N ASP A 158 24.35 3.98 6.60
CA ASP A 158 23.97 4.95 7.65
C ASP A 158 23.55 6.40 7.30
N ASP A 159 22.82 6.60 6.18
CA ASP A 159 22.15 7.90 5.91
C ASP A 159 20.68 7.82 5.43
N SER A 160 19.94 6.83 5.91
CA SER A 160 18.50 6.66 5.62
C SER A 160 17.63 7.83 6.11
N ASP A 161 18.12 8.62 7.08
CA ASP A 161 17.36 9.68 7.77
C ASP A 161 17.76 11.12 7.43
N ALA A 162 18.46 11.37 6.32
CA ALA A 162 18.93 12.73 6.00
C ALA A 162 17.85 13.83 6.03
N GLU A 163 16.62 13.53 5.57
CA GLU A 163 15.52 14.51 5.62
C GLU A 163 15.00 14.73 7.04
N GLN A 164 14.94 13.68 7.88
CA GLN A 164 14.60 13.80 9.29
C GLN A 164 15.70 14.53 10.07
N LYS A 165 16.98 14.33 9.73
CA LYS A 165 18.11 15.08 10.33
C LYS A 165 18.02 16.59 10.05
N LYS A 166 17.64 17.00 8.83
CA LYS A 166 17.38 18.41 8.51
C LYS A 166 16.24 18.98 9.36
N LEU A 167 15.11 18.26 9.41
CA LEU A 167 13.95 18.67 10.21
C LEU A 167 14.31 18.79 11.69
N ASN A 168 15.11 17.85 12.21
CA ASN A 168 15.59 17.86 13.60
C ASN A 168 16.52 19.04 13.93
N GLY A 169 17.10 19.70 12.92
CA GLY A 169 17.86 20.94 13.04
C GLY A 169 17.02 22.20 12.82
N GLY A 170 15.70 22.06 12.64
CA GLY A 170 14.77 23.17 12.39
C GLY A 170 14.63 23.54 10.91
N ASP A 171 15.20 22.76 10.00
CA ASP A 171 15.19 23.03 8.56
C ASP A 171 14.19 22.12 7.85
N ILE A 172 13.06 22.68 7.40
CA ILE A 172 12.07 21.96 6.59
C ILE A 172 12.65 21.79 5.16
N PRO A 173 12.72 20.56 4.62
CA PRO A 173 13.19 20.35 3.25
C PRO A 173 12.38 21.17 2.24
N GLU A 174 13.07 21.89 1.35
CA GLU A 174 12.46 22.86 0.43
C GLU A 174 11.29 22.27 -0.39
N ASN A 175 11.46 21.07 -0.93
CA ASN A 175 10.41 20.40 -1.71
C ASN A 175 9.17 20.08 -0.87
N PHE A 176 9.35 19.74 0.41
CA PHE A 176 8.24 19.47 1.32
C PHE A 176 7.59 20.78 1.78
N LEU A 177 8.37 21.83 2.02
CA LEU A 177 7.86 23.16 2.32
C LEU A 177 6.94 23.68 1.21
N ARG A 178 7.29 23.47 -0.07
CA ARG A 178 6.40 23.78 -1.21
C ARG A 178 5.06 23.05 -1.10
N GLN A 179 5.04 21.77 -0.75
CA GLN A 179 3.81 21.00 -0.55
C GLN A 179 2.93 21.58 0.57
N MET A 180 3.54 22.06 1.65
CA MET A 180 2.82 22.74 2.73
C MET A 180 2.18 24.05 2.25
N PHE A 181 2.90 24.85 1.44
CA PHE A 181 2.37 26.09 0.86
C PHE A 181 1.17 25.83 -0.07
N TYR A 182 1.26 24.84 -0.95
CA TYR A 182 0.12 24.46 -1.81
C TYR A 182 -1.07 23.98 -0.98
N THR A 183 -0.82 23.19 0.07
CA THR A 183 -1.84 22.67 0.98
C THR A 183 -2.57 23.78 1.73
N LEU A 184 -1.84 24.73 2.30
CA LEU A 184 -2.45 25.89 2.97
C LEU A 184 -3.26 26.74 1.99
N GLY A 185 -2.74 26.96 0.78
CA GLY A 185 -3.46 27.69 -0.27
C GLY A 185 -4.78 27.02 -0.66
N ASP A 186 -4.82 25.69 -0.72
CA ASP A 186 -6.05 24.95 -1.00
C ASP A 186 -7.05 25.02 0.17
N TYR A 187 -6.62 24.92 1.43
CA TYR A 187 -7.50 25.16 2.58
C TYR A 187 -8.06 26.58 2.58
N ARG A 188 -7.23 27.57 2.22
CA ARG A 188 -7.67 28.95 2.09
C ARG A 188 -8.76 29.09 1.04
N ASP A 189 -8.57 28.52 -0.15
CA ASP A 189 -9.57 28.61 -1.21
C ASP A 189 -10.87 27.88 -0.88
N ILE A 190 -10.82 26.82 -0.06
CA ILE A 190 -12.01 26.19 0.51
C ILE A 190 -12.72 27.15 1.48
N LEU A 191 -12.02 27.92 2.32
CA LEU A 191 -12.67 28.92 3.17
C LEU A 191 -13.42 29.97 2.33
N PHE A 192 -12.78 30.47 1.27
CA PHE A 192 -13.33 31.56 0.44
C PHE A 192 -14.27 31.09 -0.67
N GLY A 193 -14.54 29.79 -0.82
CA GLY A 193 -15.33 29.25 -1.93
C GLY A 193 -14.70 29.41 -3.31
N LYS A 194 -13.38 29.63 -3.36
CA LYS A 194 -12.59 29.81 -4.57
C LYS A 194 -12.04 28.51 -5.14
N ASP A 195 -12.16 27.40 -4.40
CA ASP A 195 -11.77 26.07 -4.89
C ASP A 195 -12.58 25.72 -6.16
N ILE A 196 -11.87 25.32 -7.22
CA ILE A 196 -12.44 25.06 -8.55
C ILE A 196 -12.90 23.61 -8.76
N SER A 197 -12.81 22.74 -7.74
CA SER A 197 -13.28 21.37 -7.86
C SER A 197 -14.81 21.29 -7.93
N GLY A 198 -15.31 20.42 -8.81
CA GLY A 198 -16.74 20.13 -8.97
C GLY A 198 -17.25 19.08 -7.98
N ASN A 199 -16.50 18.80 -6.91
CA ASN A 199 -16.82 17.72 -5.96
C ASN A 199 -17.98 18.13 -5.04
N GLU A 200 -19.03 17.32 -4.97
CA GLU A 200 -20.20 17.52 -4.09
C GLU A 200 -19.78 17.74 -2.62
N ARG A 201 -18.79 16.98 -2.13
CA ARG A 201 -18.25 17.12 -0.76
C ARG A 201 -17.73 18.52 -0.48
N ILE A 202 -17.13 19.19 -1.46
CA ILE A 202 -16.60 20.55 -1.30
C ILE A 202 -17.73 21.57 -1.29
N GLN A 203 -18.78 21.34 -2.08
CA GLN A 203 -19.97 22.20 -2.06
C GLN A 203 -20.68 22.12 -0.71
N GLU A 204 -20.78 20.92 -0.11
CA GLU A 204 -21.33 20.72 1.24
C GLU A 204 -20.50 21.43 2.31
N ILE A 205 -19.17 21.30 2.26
CA ILE A 205 -18.27 22.02 3.17
C ILE A 205 -18.46 23.53 3.02
N GLN A 206 -18.53 24.02 1.78
CA GLN A 206 -18.70 25.44 1.52
C GLN A 206 -20.01 25.97 2.11
N ALA A 207 -21.11 25.26 1.93
CA ALA A 207 -22.41 25.65 2.48
C ALA A 207 -22.35 25.79 4.00
N LYS A 208 -21.71 24.84 4.69
CA LYS A 208 -21.52 24.89 6.16
C LYS A 208 -20.65 26.06 6.59
N ILE A 209 -19.56 26.35 5.86
CA ILE A 209 -18.71 27.51 6.13
C ILE A 209 -19.49 28.82 5.95
N ASP A 210 -20.32 28.90 4.91
CA ASP A 210 -21.15 30.08 4.61
C ASP A 210 -22.21 30.34 5.71
N GLU A 211 -22.66 29.29 6.41
CA GLU A 211 -23.56 29.40 7.56
C GLU A 211 -22.84 29.94 8.82
N ILE A 212 -21.56 29.57 9.00
CA ILE A 212 -20.74 30.00 10.15
C ILE A 212 -20.18 31.41 9.96
N LEU A 213 -19.74 31.75 8.74
CA LEU A 213 -19.14 33.05 8.39
C LEU A 213 -20.06 33.84 7.44
N PRO A 214 -20.63 34.97 7.88
CA PRO A 214 -21.54 35.74 7.04
C PRO A 214 -20.83 36.27 5.79
N LYS A 215 -21.41 36.02 4.61
CA LYS A 215 -20.96 36.64 3.36
C LYS A 215 -21.35 38.11 3.34
N ASN A 216 -20.44 38.96 2.88
CA ASN A 216 -20.73 40.37 2.61
C ASN A 216 -21.97 40.51 1.72
N GLY A 217 -23.10 40.95 2.30
CA GLY A 217 -24.27 41.43 1.57
C GLY A 217 -25.44 40.47 1.32
N VAL A 218 -25.48 39.25 1.87
CA VAL A 218 -26.66 38.35 1.74
C VAL A 218 -27.23 37.98 3.10
N LYS A 219 -28.54 38.23 3.29
CA LYS A 219 -29.33 37.91 4.49
C LYS A 219 -29.36 36.38 4.76
N PRO A 220 -29.49 35.95 6.03
CA PRO A 220 -29.95 36.72 7.19
C PRO A 220 -28.87 37.59 7.81
N ALA A 221 -29.29 38.59 8.59
CA ALA A 221 -28.42 39.58 9.23
C ALA A 221 -27.26 38.91 10.01
N PRO A 222 -26.06 39.52 10.05
CA PRO A 222 -24.95 39.01 10.84
C PRO A 222 -25.40 38.85 12.29
N LYS A 223 -25.18 37.65 12.88
CA LYS A 223 -25.23 37.50 14.34
C LYS A 223 -24.33 38.59 14.95
N PRO A 224 -24.73 39.27 16.04
CA PRO A 224 -23.92 40.35 16.61
C PRO A 224 -22.49 39.86 16.88
N GLY A 225 -21.48 40.46 16.23
CA GLY A 225 -20.06 40.11 16.41
C GLY A 225 -19.42 39.15 15.38
N GLY A 226 -20.11 38.77 14.30
CA GLY A 226 -19.55 37.84 13.30
C GLY A 226 -18.47 38.46 12.37
N GLN A 227 -17.24 37.91 12.40
CA GLN A 227 -16.15 38.24 11.46
C GLN A 227 -16.45 37.81 10.02
N THR A 228 -15.97 38.58 9.04
CA THR A 228 -15.92 38.18 7.62
C THR A 228 -14.88 37.09 7.38
N PRO A 229 -14.96 36.30 6.29
CA PRO A 229 -13.92 35.32 5.94
C PRO A 229 -12.51 35.91 5.83
N GLN A 230 -12.39 37.17 5.40
CA GLN A 230 -11.11 37.89 5.30
C GLN A 230 -10.52 38.19 6.69
N GLU A 231 -11.33 38.72 7.60
CA GLU A 231 -10.91 39.00 8.99
C GLU A 231 -10.59 37.71 9.73
N TRP A 232 -11.39 36.67 9.51
CA TRP A 232 -11.19 35.35 10.10
C TRP A 232 -9.86 34.73 9.66
N TRP A 233 -9.56 34.73 8.35
CA TRP A 233 -8.29 34.18 7.85
C TRP A 233 -7.09 35.00 8.31
N LYS A 234 -7.21 36.33 8.36
CA LYS A 234 -6.13 37.18 8.87
C LYS A 234 -5.82 36.86 10.35
N LYS A 235 -6.86 36.53 11.13
CA LYS A 235 -6.72 36.18 12.54
C LYS A 235 -6.19 34.76 12.75
N TYR A 236 -6.72 33.77 12.03
CA TYR A 236 -6.48 32.35 12.32
C TYR A 236 -5.64 31.60 11.26
N GLY A 237 -5.30 32.23 10.14
CA GLY A 237 -4.34 31.70 9.17
C GLY A 237 -2.97 31.35 9.79
N PRO A 238 -2.40 32.20 10.69
CA PRO A 238 -1.20 31.86 11.46
C PRO A 238 -1.39 30.62 12.33
N ASP A 239 -2.54 30.47 12.99
CA ASP A 239 -2.85 29.33 13.85
C ASP A 239 -2.91 28.00 13.07
N ILE A 240 -3.48 28.01 11.87
CA ILE A 240 -3.51 26.83 10.98
C ILE A 240 -2.08 26.42 10.62
N TRP A 241 -1.22 27.39 10.27
CA TRP A 241 0.19 27.13 9.95
C TRP A 241 0.98 26.60 11.15
N GLU A 242 0.76 27.17 12.35
CA GLU A 242 1.38 26.66 13.57
C GLU A 242 0.93 25.22 13.86
N GLY A 243 -0.35 24.89 13.62
CA GLY A 243 -0.85 23.53 13.69
C GLY A 243 -0.11 22.56 12.75
N MET A 244 0.19 23.00 11.51
CA MET A 244 1.02 22.22 10.57
C MET A 244 2.45 22.01 11.10
N LEU A 245 3.08 23.05 11.67
CA LEU A 245 4.43 22.93 12.28
C LEU A 245 4.44 22.03 13.51
N CYS A 246 3.41 22.11 14.36
CA CYS A 246 3.24 21.22 15.52
C CYS A 246 3.12 19.77 15.06
N ALA A 247 2.32 19.48 14.02
CA ALA A 247 2.21 18.13 13.46
C ALA A 247 3.52 17.58 12.90
N LEU A 248 4.41 18.42 12.34
CA LEU A 248 5.74 17.98 11.88
C LEU A 248 6.69 17.56 12.99
N SER A 249 6.47 18.02 14.21
CA SER A 249 7.27 17.61 15.36
C SER A 249 6.95 16.18 15.84
N TYR A 250 5.86 15.58 15.36
CA TYR A 250 5.50 14.21 15.65
C TYR A 250 6.27 13.23 14.76
N ASP A 251 6.86 12.23 15.40
CA ASP A 251 7.47 11.12 14.68
C ASP A 251 6.39 10.25 14.02
N THR A 252 6.56 10.00 12.72
CA THR A 252 5.53 9.34 11.91
C THR A 252 5.44 7.83 12.11
N GLU A 253 6.31 7.23 12.93
CA GLU A 253 6.29 5.80 13.24
C GLU A 253 5.88 5.56 14.70
N THR A 254 6.57 6.19 15.63
CA THR A 254 6.38 6.07 17.07
C THR A 254 5.21 6.90 17.60
N LYS A 255 4.75 7.91 16.85
CA LYS A 255 3.69 8.86 17.23
C LYS A 255 4.06 9.72 18.45
N ILE A 256 5.36 9.85 18.74
CA ILE A 256 5.86 10.65 19.86
C ILE A 256 6.22 12.04 19.35
N LYS A 257 5.72 13.06 20.04
CA LYS A 257 6.08 14.45 19.78
C LYS A 257 7.50 14.75 20.23
N ASN A 258 8.30 15.37 19.37
CA ASN A 258 9.61 15.86 19.71
C ASN A 258 9.54 17.37 20.02
N GLU A 259 9.52 17.69 21.31
CA GLU A 259 9.41 19.08 21.79
C GLU A 259 10.61 19.96 21.37
N GLN A 260 11.79 19.38 21.19
CA GLN A 260 12.95 20.13 20.69
C GLN A 260 12.75 20.56 19.25
N VAL A 261 12.24 19.66 18.40
CA VAL A 261 11.92 19.97 16.99
C VAL A 261 10.81 21.00 16.91
N TYR A 262 9.74 20.86 17.69
CA TYR A 262 8.66 21.85 17.75
C TYR A 262 9.21 23.24 18.12
N THR A 263 10.01 23.33 19.18
CA THR A 263 10.64 24.59 19.62
C THR A 263 11.51 25.20 18.52
N GLN A 264 12.32 24.39 17.84
CA GLN A 264 13.18 24.87 16.75
C GLN A 264 12.41 25.37 15.54
N LEU A 265 11.25 24.77 15.25
CA LEU A 265 10.37 25.17 14.14
C LEU A 265 9.58 26.45 14.45
N THR A 266 9.23 26.71 15.71
CA THR A 266 8.26 27.76 16.11
C THR A 266 8.85 28.96 16.83
N SER A 267 10.10 28.90 17.33
CA SER A 267 10.71 30.02 18.06
C SER A 267 10.71 31.33 17.26
N THR A 268 10.32 32.44 17.91
CA THR A 268 10.24 33.78 17.31
C THR A 268 11.58 34.19 16.68
N GLY A 269 11.57 34.64 15.42
CA GLY A 269 12.78 35.00 14.66
C GLY A 269 13.39 33.86 13.83
N LYS A 270 12.79 32.66 13.84
CA LYS A 270 13.16 31.55 12.94
C LYS A 270 12.41 31.63 11.61
N LYS A 271 13.02 31.07 10.55
CA LYS A 271 12.55 31.14 9.16
C LYS A 271 11.22 30.44 8.85
N ASN A 272 10.66 29.63 9.77
CA ASN A 272 9.48 28.81 9.49
C ASN A 272 8.16 29.41 10.02
N THR A 273 8.19 30.52 10.77
CA THR A 273 6.98 31.18 11.29
C THR A 273 6.16 31.83 10.16
N TYR A 274 4.85 32.00 10.36
CA TYR A 274 3.92 32.46 9.32
C TYR A 274 4.35 33.80 8.69
N GLU A 275 4.88 34.71 9.49
CA GLU A 275 5.29 36.06 9.07
C GLU A 275 6.61 36.08 8.29
N THR A 276 7.46 35.07 8.52
CA THR A 276 8.84 35.00 8.02
C THR A 276 9.04 33.96 6.93
N VAL A 277 8.18 32.94 6.85
CA VAL A 277 8.40 31.81 5.96
C VAL A 277 8.16 32.20 4.51
N ILE A 278 9.10 31.78 3.68
CA ILE A 278 9.18 32.20 2.28
C ILE A 278 9.14 31.03 1.33
N PHE A 279 8.46 31.24 0.22
CA PHE A 279 8.50 30.43 -0.96
C PHE A 279 9.60 30.98 -1.88
N GLU A 280 10.69 30.25 -2.00
CA GLU A 280 11.73 30.52 -2.98
C GLU A 280 11.35 29.93 -4.33
N GLY A 281 11.77 30.51 -5.45
CA GLY A 281 11.63 29.86 -6.76
C GLY A 281 10.29 30.07 -7.49
N GLY A 282 9.43 30.95 -6.99
CA GLY A 282 8.13 31.26 -7.61
C GLY A 282 8.08 32.57 -8.39
N PHE A 283 6.87 32.99 -8.76
CA PHE A 283 6.59 34.31 -9.32
C PHE A 283 6.61 35.42 -8.24
N ASN A 284 7.22 36.58 -8.50
CA ASN A 284 7.12 37.77 -7.63
C ASN A 284 6.63 38.97 -8.45
N ARG A 285 5.75 39.78 -7.84
CA ARG A 285 5.17 41.00 -8.40
C ARG A 285 6.24 42.07 -8.68
N ASP A 286 7.29 42.11 -7.87
CA ASP A 286 8.42 43.01 -8.05
C ASP A 286 9.40 42.41 -9.08
N LYS A 287 9.50 43.05 -10.24
CA LYS A 287 10.20 42.65 -11.48
C LYS A 287 11.73 42.40 -11.37
N THR A 288 12.25 41.86 -10.26
CA THR A 288 13.67 41.50 -10.14
C THR A 288 13.85 39.98 -10.26
N PRO A 289 14.34 39.48 -11.42
CA PRO A 289 14.37 38.06 -11.74
C PRO A 289 15.42 37.22 -10.99
N LYS A 290 16.20 37.80 -10.05
CA LYS A 290 17.34 37.10 -9.43
C LYS A 290 17.07 36.42 -8.09
N THR A 291 16.01 36.78 -7.36
CA THR A 291 15.60 36.13 -6.09
C THR A 291 14.11 36.37 -5.82
N ALA A 292 13.23 35.67 -6.54
CA ALA A 292 11.78 35.75 -6.29
C ALA A 292 11.44 35.01 -4.99
N ILE A 293 11.12 35.79 -3.95
CA ILE A 293 10.76 35.35 -2.60
C ILE A 293 9.32 35.78 -2.36
N THR A 294 8.41 34.86 -2.03
CA THR A 294 7.00 35.17 -1.70
C THR A 294 6.66 34.69 -0.31
N LYS A 295 6.05 35.53 0.53
CA LYS A 295 5.57 35.11 1.85
C LYS A 295 4.39 34.14 1.73
N VAL A 296 4.20 33.27 2.71
CA VAL A 296 3.08 32.30 2.71
C VAL A 296 1.71 32.96 2.57
N GLU A 297 1.50 34.12 3.22
CA GLU A 297 0.26 34.88 3.10
C GLU A 297 -0.02 35.28 1.65
N ASP A 298 0.94 35.92 0.97
CA ASP A 298 0.81 36.33 -0.43
C ASP A 298 0.69 35.14 -1.37
N PHE A 299 1.45 34.07 -1.12
CA PHE A 299 1.37 32.84 -1.91
C PHE A 299 -0.03 32.22 -1.85
N SER A 300 -0.64 32.18 -0.66
CA SER A 300 -1.97 31.60 -0.45
C SER A 300 -3.08 32.38 -1.18
N ARG A 301 -2.84 33.63 -1.57
CA ARG A 301 -3.80 34.48 -2.32
C ARG A 301 -3.79 34.23 -3.82
N ARG A 302 -2.77 33.54 -4.37
CA ARG A 302 -2.71 33.20 -5.80
C ARG A 302 -3.92 32.34 -6.19
N PRO A 303 -4.56 32.53 -7.36
CA PRO A 303 -5.70 31.71 -7.73
C PRO A 303 -5.36 30.21 -7.84
N THR A 304 -6.34 29.35 -7.54
CA THR A 304 -6.18 27.88 -7.44
C THR A 304 -5.47 27.28 -8.65
N PHE A 305 -5.92 27.61 -9.87
CA PHE A 305 -5.35 27.08 -11.10
C PHE A 305 -3.85 27.39 -11.24
N PHE A 306 -3.43 28.63 -10.99
CA PHE A 306 -2.02 29.00 -11.17
C PHE A 306 -1.11 28.34 -10.12
N ARG A 307 -1.61 28.11 -8.89
CA ARG A 307 -0.88 27.33 -7.88
C ARG A 307 -0.70 25.89 -8.32
N TRP A 308 -1.76 25.26 -8.86
CA TRP A 308 -1.66 23.89 -9.38
C TRP A 308 -0.75 23.81 -10.63
N LEU A 309 -0.76 24.81 -11.51
CA LEU A 309 0.16 24.86 -12.65
C LEU A 309 1.63 25.00 -12.20
N GLU A 310 1.89 25.82 -11.18
CA GLU A 310 3.21 25.96 -10.57
C GLU A 310 3.66 24.65 -9.90
N GLU A 311 2.77 23.98 -9.15
CA GLU A 311 3.00 22.65 -8.56
C GLU A 311 3.32 21.61 -9.64
N TRP A 312 2.56 21.61 -10.74
CA TRP A 312 2.79 20.73 -11.89
C TRP A 312 4.17 20.97 -12.51
N GLY A 313 4.56 22.24 -12.70
CA GLY A 313 5.84 22.62 -13.29
C GLY A 313 7.03 22.16 -12.43
N HIS A 314 7.00 22.45 -11.13
CA HIS A 314 8.05 22.03 -10.20
C HIS A 314 8.16 20.50 -10.13
N GLU A 315 7.04 19.78 -10.01
CA GLU A 315 7.02 18.31 -9.97
C GLU A 315 7.55 17.71 -11.29
N PHE A 316 7.11 18.24 -12.44
CA PHE A 316 7.56 17.80 -13.75
C PHE A 316 9.08 17.93 -13.90
N CYS A 317 9.65 19.11 -13.60
CA CYS A 317 11.08 19.35 -13.75
C CYS A 317 11.93 18.42 -12.85
N GLN A 318 11.51 18.22 -11.60
CA GLN A 318 12.18 17.32 -10.67
C GLN A 318 12.11 15.86 -11.14
N LYS A 319 10.90 15.37 -11.44
CA LYS A 319 10.69 13.97 -11.86
C LYS A 319 11.33 13.67 -13.22
N ARG A 320 11.33 14.61 -14.17
CA ARG A 320 12.01 14.44 -15.46
C ARG A 320 13.51 14.23 -15.26
N THR A 321 14.14 15.11 -14.47
CA THR A 321 15.58 15.02 -14.17
C THR A 321 15.94 13.69 -13.54
N TYR A 322 15.17 13.25 -12.52
CA TYR A 322 15.34 11.94 -11.89
C TYR A 322 15.19 10.78 -12.87
N LYS A 323 14.11 10.77 -13.65
CA LYS A 323 13.84 9.70 -14.63
C LYS A 323 14.91 9.63 -15.72
N LEU A 324 15.37 10.77 -16.25
CA LEU A 324 16.43 10.81 -17.26
C LEU A 324 17.78 10.33 -16.73
N LYS A 325 18.16 10.74 -15.51
CA LYS A 325 19.36 10.22 -14.83
C LYS A 325 19.30 8.69 -14.71
N ARG A 326 18.15 8.17 -14.29
CA ARG A 326 17.91 6.72 -14.12
C ARG A 326 17.97 5.96 -15.45
N ILE A 327 17.39 6.51 -16.52
CA ILE A 327 17.51 5.94 -17.87
C ILE A 327 18.97 5.90 -18.30
N LYS A 328 19.73 6.99 -18.13
CA LYS A 328 21.16 7.02 -18.47
C LYS A 328 21.92 5.91 -17.72
N GLU A 329 21.68 5.76 -16.42
CA GLU A 329 22.32 4.72 -15.61
C GLU A 329 21.95 3.30 -16.06
N TYR A 330 20.67 3.00 -16.32
CA TYR A 330 20.25 1.68 -16.78
C TYR A 330 20.68 1.35 -18.22
N CYS A 331 20.73 2.35 -19.10
CA CYS A 331 21.01 2.15 -20.52
C CYS A 331 22.48 2.31 -20.89
N ARG A 332 23.30 3.01 -20.09
CA ARG A 332 24.73 3.24 -20.35
C ARG A 332 25.63 2.73 -19.23
N GLY A 333 25.12 2.56 -18.01
CA GLY A 333 25.94 2.25 -16.83
C GLY A 333 26.72 3.46 -16.32
N LYS A 334 27.28 3.37 -15.12
CA LYS A 334 27.92 4.49 -14.39
C LYS A 334 29.12 5.12 -15.09
N ASN A 335 29.94 4.29 -15.75
CA ASN A 335 31.12 4.72 -16.49
C ASN A 335 30.91 4.60 -18.01
N GLU A 336 29.64 4.66 -18.45
CA GLU A 336 29.24 4.45 -19.84
C GLU A 336 29.86 3.16 -20.39
N GLN A 337 29.82 2.09 -19.60
CA GLN A 337 30.45 0.79 -19.92
C GLN A 337 29.51 -0.17 -20.63
N ASN A 338 28.22 0.16 -20.67
CA ASN A 338 27.18 -0.58 -21.37
C ASN A 338 26.61 0.31 -22.48
N TYR A 339 25.96 -0.30 -23.46
CA TYR A 339 25.18 0.44 -24.44
C TYR A 339 23.93 -0.38 -24.77
N CYS A 340 22.82 -0.02 -24.16
CA CYS A 340 21.52 -0.67 -24.35
C CYS A 340 20.53 0.26 -25.06
N ASP A 341 19.55 -0.30 -25.77
CA ASP A 341 18.44 0.48 -26.32
C ASP A 341 17.15 0.40 -25.49
N GLY A 342 16.18 1.24 -25.85
CA GLY A 342 14.87 1.29 -25.22
C GLY A 342 14.00 0.04 -25.44
N ASP A 343 14.41 -0.87 -26.33
CA ASP A 343 13.76 -2.17 -26.54
C ASP A 343 14.40 -3.28 -25.69
N GLY A 344 15.54 -3.01 -25.03
CA GLY A 344 16.21 -3.92 -24.08
C GLY A 344 17.32 -4.75 -24.67
N PHE A 345 17.81 -4.39 -25.87
CA PHE A 345 18.92 -5.04 -26.52
C PHE A 345 20.25 -4.44 -26.08
N ASP A 346 21.27 -5.31 -25.95
CA ASP A 346 22.67 -4.90 -25.84
C ASP A 346 23.20 -4.58 -27.25
N CYS A 347 23.53 -3.31 -27.47
CA CYS A 347 23.97 -2.79 -28.77
C CYS A 347 25.37 -3.28 -29.17
N ILE A 348 26.11 -3.93 -28.26
CA ILE A 348 27.40 -4.57 -28.55
C ILE A 348 27.19 -5.88 -29.32
N GLN A 349 26.09 -6.60 -29.08
CA GLN A 349 25.85 -7.97 -29.55
C GLN A 349 24.91 -8.06 -30.76
N MET A 350 24.82 -7.00 -31.58
CA MET A 350 23.74 -6.87 -32.56
C MET A 350 23.84 -7.69 -33.85
N VAL A 351 24.93 -8.42 -34.12
CA VAL A 351 25.15 -9.06 -35.43
C VAL A 351 25.77 -10.46 -35.25
N PRO A 352 25.60 -11.37 -36.22
CA PRO A 352 24.44 -12.20 -36.50
C PRO A 352 24.78 -13.66 -36.14
N ASP A 353 24.35 -14.12 -34.98
CA ASP A 353 24.48 -15.55 -34.65
C ASP A 353 23.12 -16.21 -34.84
N LYS A 354 23.00 -17.10 -35.84
CA LYS A 354 21.80 -17.94 -36.01
C LYS A 354 21.47 -18.75 -34.75
N LYS A 355 22.45 -18.94 -33.85
CA LYS A 355 22.29 -19.65 -32.57
C LYS A 355 21.74 -18.76 -31.44
N ARG A 356 21.54 -17.45 -31.66
CA ARG A 356 21.11 -16.47 -30.63
C ARG A 356 19.70 -15.90 -30.86
N ILE A 357 18.77 -16.75 -31.30
CA ILE A 357 17.34 -16.39 -31.52
C ILE A 357 16.72 -15.74 -30.26
N PHE A 358 17.14 -16.15 -29.06
CA PHE A 358 16.53 -15.77 -27.78
C PHE A 358 17.50 -15.15 -26.76
N ALA A 359 18.76 -14.85 -27.13
CA ALA A 359 19.86 -14.63 -26.17
C ALA A 359 20.07 -13.17 -25.72
N ASP A 360 19.34 -12.20 -26.27
CA ASP A 360 19.81 -10.80 -26.31
C ASP A 360 18.98 -9.77 -25.51
N PHE A 361 17.98 -10.18 -24.70
CA PHE A 361 17.28 -9.27 -23.78
C PHE A 361 18.08 -9.00 -22.50
N ASN A 362 19.37 -8.67 -22.67
CA ASN A 362 20.32 -8.51 -21.57
C ASN A 362 20.22 -7.13 -20.89
N CYS A 363 19.33 -6.24 -21.38
CA CYS A 363 19.10 -4.91 -20.81
C CYS A 363 17.63 -4.64 -20.42
N PRO A 364 16.96 -5.53 -19.65
CA PRO A 364 15.54 -5.37 -19.31
C PRO A 364 15.28 -4.10 -18.47
N SER A 365 16.25 -3.66 -17.66
CA SER A 365 16.13 -2.44 -16.85
C SER A 365 16.08 -1.16 -17.70
N CYS A 366 16.82 -1.13 -18.83
CA CYS A 366 16.75 -0.02 -19.78
C CYS A 366 15.39 -0.01 -20.48
N ALA A 367 14.95 -1.15 -21.01
CA ALA A 367 13.64 -1.28 -21.66
C ALA A 367 12.49 -0.83 -20.75
N LYS A 368 12.44 -1.35 -19.52
CA LYS A 368 11.41 -0.99 -18.54
C LYS A 368 11.42 0.50 -18.22
N SER A 369 12.60 1.08 -18.02
CA SER A 369 12.73 2.51 -17.70
C SER A 369 12.35 3.40 -18.88
N CYS A 370 12.73 3.01 -20.10
CA CYS A 370 12.39 3.71 -21.34
C CYS A 370 10.90 3.65 -21.64
N LYS A 371 10.26 2.48 -21.52
CA LYS A 371 8.81 2.32 -21.66
C LYS A 371 8.04 3.16 -20.64
N SER A 372 8.43 3.08 -19.36
CA SER A 372 7.87 3.89 -18.28
C SER A 372 8.01 5.39 -18.54
N TYR A 373 9.17 5.85 -19.00
CA TYR A 373 9.40 7.26 -19.32
C TYR A 373 8.63 7.72 -20.55
N LYS A 374 8.58 6.90 -21.62
CA LYS A 374 7.82 7.18 -22.84
C LYS A 374 6.34 7.40 -22.53
N HIS A 375 5.77 6.57 -21.67
CA HIS A 375 4.39 6.74 -21.22
C HIS A 375 4.24 8.00 -20.35
N TRP A 376 5.09 8.16 -19.34
CA TRP A 376 5.04 9.30 -18.42
C TRP A 376 5.21 10.66 -19.12
N ILE A 377 6.15 10.79 -20.05
CA ILE A 377 6.43 12.06 -20.75
C ILE A 377 5.27 12.44 -21.67
N LYS A 378 4.64 11.46 -22.33
CA LYS A 378 3.45 11.66 -23.17
C LYS A 378 2.25 12.09 -22.34
N THR A 379 2.02 11.46 -21.18
CA THR A 379 0.98 11.91 -20.24
C THR A 379 1.24 13.35 -19.78
N LYS A 380 2.49 13.71 -19.50
CA LYS A 380 2.84 15.08 -19.09
C LYS A 380 2.67 16.09 -20.23
N GLU A 381 2.93 15.71 -21.47
CA GLU A 381 2.64 16.53 -22.64
C GLU A 381 1.13 16.82 -22.78
N ASP A 382 0.28 15.81 -22.65
CA ASP A 382 -1.19 15.97 -22.68
C ASP A 382 -1.69 16.88 -21.56
N GLU A 383 -1.19 16.68 -20.33
CA GLU A 383 -1.50 17.53 -19.17
C GLU A 383 -1.07 18.98 -19.41
N PHE A 384 0.11 19.19 -20.00
CA PHE A 384 0.64 20.51 -20.32
C PHE A 384 -0.21 21.22 -21.39
N ILE A 385 -0.59 20.53 -22.47
CA ILE A 385 -1.41 21.10 -23.55
C ILE A 385 -2.76 21.59 -22.99
N LYS A 386 -3.41 20.79 -22.14
CA LYS A 386 -4.67 21.17 -21.49
C LYS A 386 -4.51 22.42 -20.63
N GLN A 387 -3.52 22.42 -19.74
CA GLN A 387 -3.27 23.55 -18.85
C GLN A 387 -2.84 24.81 -19.61
N LYS A 388 -2.07 24.67 -20.70
CA LYS A 388 -1.68 25.77 -21.58
C LYS A 388 -2.91 26.43 -22.19
N ASN A 389 -3.82 25.64 -22.77
CA ASN A 389 -5.04 26.17 -23.37
C ASN A 389 -5.94 26.86 -22.33
N TYR A 390 -6.03 26.28 -21.13
CA TYR A 390 -6.80 26.87 -20.03
C TYR A 390 -6.14 28.16 -19.49
N TYR A 391 -4.82 28.20 -19.38
CA TYR A 391 -4.07 29.41 -19.00
C TYR A 391 -4.35 30.58 -19.95
N GLU A 392 -4.32 30.33 -21.26
CA GLU A 392 -4.61 31.36 -22.27
C GLU A 392 -6.05 31.90 -22.13
N LYS A 393 -7.01 31.02 -21.86
CA LYS A 393 -8.40 31.40 -21.54
C LYS A 393 -8.48 32.26 -20.28
N GLU A 394 -7.89 31.81 -19.18
CA GLU A 394 -7.92 32.53 -17.90
C GLU A 394 -7.26 33.91 -18.00
N ILE A 395 -6.08 34.02 -18.63
CA ILE A 395 -5.38 35.30 -18.81
C ILE A 395 -6.19 36.28 -19.68
N SER A 396 -6.89 35.79 -20.70
CA SER A 396 -7.72 36.63 -21.55
C SER A 396 -8.90 37.26 -20.78
N ASN A 397 -9.43 36.53 -19.79
CA ASN A 397 -10.56 36.93 -18.94
C ASN A 397 -10.17 37.70 -17.67
N VAL A 398 -8.88 38.00 -17.46
CA VAL A 398 -8.45 38.77 -16.27
C VAL A 398 -9.01 40.19 -16.32
N HIS A 399 -9.92 40.48 -15.40
CA HIS A 399 -10.31 41.83 -14.99
C HIS A 399 -9.35 42.35 -13.90
N THR A 400 -9.17 43.67 -13.80
CA THR A 400 -8.44 44.29 -12.68
C THR A 400 -9.17 43.98 -11.37
N ASN A 401 -8.67 43.01 -10.62
CA ASN A 401 -9.24 42.55 -9.36
C ASN A 401 -8.15 42.60 -8.27
N ASN A 402 -8.47 43.15 -7.10
CA ASN A 402 -7.49 43.34 -6.00
C ASN A 402 -7.36 42.11 -5.08
N ASP A 403 -8.20 41.10 -5.26
CA ASP A 403 -8.35 39.95 -4.36
C ASP A 403 -7.12 39.03 -4.30
N ASP A 404 -6.42 38.86 -5.43
CA ASP A 404 -5.23 38.01 -5.60
C ASP A 404 -3.92 38.78 -5.43
N ASN A 405 -3.98 39.98 -4.83
CA ASN A 405 -2.85 40.90 -4.68
C ASN A 405 -2.25 41.37 -6.02
N GLY A 406 -3.05 41.42 -7.09
CA GLY A 406 -2.63 41.84 -8.42
C GLY A 406 -1.85 40.78 -9.20
N PHE A 407 -1.81 39.54 -8.70
CA PHE A 407 -1.09 38.42 -9.31
C PHE A 407 -1.49 38.19 -10.77
N SER A 408 -2.79 38.02 -11.05
CA SER A 408 -3.31 37.79 -12.40
C SER A 408 -3.07 38.99 -13.33
N THR A 409 -3.12 40.22 -12.79
CA THR A 409 -2.82 41.42 -13.59
C THR A 409 -1.34 41.43 -14.01
N THR A 410 -0.43 41.08 -13.11
CA THR A 410 1.00 41.01 -13.43
C THR A 410 1.31 39.83 -14.35
N LEU A 411 0.65 38.68 -14.21
CA LEU A 411 0.74 37.58 -15.18
C LEU A 411 0.32 38.02 -16.57
N LYS A 412 -0.86 38.66 -16.72
CA LYS A 412 -1.35 39.17 -18.00
C LYS A 412 -0.34 40.09 -18.70
N ASN A 413 0.34 40.94 -17.92
CA ASN A 413 1.27 41.94 -18.46
C ASN A 413 2.70 41.42 -18.68
N THR A 414 3.12 40.36 -17.97
CA THR A 414 4.53 39.91 -17.93
C THR A 414 4.72 38.52 -18.54
N TYR A 415 3.77 37.62 -18.34
CA TYR A 415 3.80 36.22 -18.76
C TYR A 415 2.49 35.86 -19.46
N ASN A 416 2.26 36.43 -20.64
CA ASN A 416 1.02 36.24 -21.39
C ASN A 416 0.84 34.80 -21.94
N ARG A 417 1.88 33.98 -21.90
CA ARG A 417 1.84 32.56 -22.30
C ARG A 417 2.20 31.67 -21.12
N ALA A 418 1.57 30.49 -21.06
CA ALA A 418 1.88 29.49 -20.04
C ALA A 418 3.35 29.05 -20.07
N THR A 419 3.95 29.01 -21.27
CA THR A 419 5.37 28.67 -21.45
C THR A 419 6.30 29.68 -20.79
N ASP A 420 5.98 30.97 -20.87
CA ASP A 420 6.77 32.04 -20.27
C ASP A 420 6.62 32.03 -18.75
N PHE A 421 5.40 31.77 -18.25
CA PHE A 421 5.16 31.57 -16.82
C PHE A 421 5.96 30.38 -16.27
N LEU A 422 5.87 29.20 -16.89
CA LEU A 422 6.61 28.02 -16.44
C LEU A 422 8.13 28.18 -16.57
N ALA A 423 8.61 28.89 -17.60
CA ALA A 423 10.03 29.21 -17.75
C ALA A 423 10.53 30.20 -16.67
N SER A 424 9.63 31.00 -16.08
CA SER A 424 9.96 31.90 -14.98
C SER A 424 10.10 31.19 -13.63
N LEU A 425 9.62 29.94 -13.52
CA LEU A 425 9.74 29.15 -12.29
C LEU A 425 11.22 28.88 -12.00
N ASN A 426 11.70 29.46 -10.90
CA ASN A 426 13.03 29.22 -10.39
C ASN A 426 13.04 27.94 -9.52
N GLY A 427 14.22 27.35 -9.27
CA GLY A 427 14.36 26.09 -8.51
C GLY A 427 14.60 24.88 -9.43
N PRO A 428 13.81 23.78 -9.35
CA PRO A 428 14.04 22.56 -10.14
C PRO A 428 14.02 22.77 -11.66
N CYS A 429 13.32 23.82 -12.13
CA CYS A 429 13.21 24.17 -13.55
C CYS A 429 14.29 25.17 -14.01
N SER A 430 15.15 25.69 -13.12
CA SER A 430 16.20 26.62 -13.49
C SER A 430 17.26 25.93 -14.35
N ASN A 431 17.67 26.58 -15.44
CA ASN A 431 18.66 26.12 -16.45
C ASN A 431 20.11 25.87 -15.93
N LYS A 432 20.29 25.33 -14.73
CA LYS A 432 21.62 24.92 -14.20
C LYS A 432 22.12 23.59 -14.77
N ASN A 433 21.37 22.95 -15.66
CA ASN A 433 21.73 21.67 -16.27
C ASN A 433 22.51 21.89 -17.57
N ASN A 434 23.76 21.40 -17.62
CA ASN A 434 24.56 21.35 -18.84
C ASN A 434 24.10 20.15 -19.71
N GLY A 435 23.81 20.35 -21.00
CA GLY A 435 23.55 19.28 -22.00
C GLY A 435 22.08 18.88 -22.23
N GLU A 436 21.84 17.59 -22.53
CA GLU A 436 20.56 16.96 -22.96
C GLU A 436 19.35 17.14 -22.00
N ASN A 437 19.59 17.59 -20.76
CA ASN A 437 18.56 17.74 -19.73
C ASN A 437 17.95 19.16 -19.66
N LYS A 438 18.23 20.03 -20.63
CA LYS A 438 17.65 21.37 -20.68
C LYS A 438 16.14 21.30 -20.91
N ILE A 439 15.36 21.90 -20.01
CA ILE A 439 13.91 22.03 -20.12
C ILE A 439 13.62 23.41 -20.70
N ASN A 440 12.91 23.46 -21.82
CA ASN A 440 12.46 24.71 -22.42
C ASN A 440 11.03 24.56 -22.93
N PHE A 441 10.06 25.08 -22.17
CA PHE A 441 8.64 24.99 -22.54
C PHE A 441 8.31 25.72 -23.85
N ASN A 442 9.18 26.62 -24.33
CA ASN A 442 9.05 27.24 -25.66
C ASN A 442 9.48 26.29 -26.81
N GLU A 443 10.25 25.24 -26.50
CA GLU A 443 10.66 24.17 -27.43
C GLU A 443 9.98 22.85 -27.01
N GLN A 444 8.66 22.77 -27.23
CA GLN A 444 7.80 21.67 -26.75
C GLN A 444 8.28 20.31 -27.26
N ASP A 445 8.60 20.22 -28.55
CA ASP A 445 9.10 19.01 -29.20
C ASP A 445 10.40 18.49 -28.57
N LYS A 446 11.23 19.36 -27.98
CA LYS A 446 12.45 18.96 -27.27
C LYS A 446 12.21 18.65 -25.80
N THR A 447 11.31 19.39 -25.16
CA THR A 447 10.98 19.21 -23.73
C THR A 447 10.27 17.88 -23.48
N PHE A 448 9.30 17.53 -24.34
CA PHE A 448 8.52 16.30 -24.25
C PHE A 448 9.09 15.14 -25.10
N LYS A 449 10.28 15.32 -25.69
CA LYS A 449 11.00 14.26 -26.42
C LYS A 449 11.29 13.05 -25.52
N HIS A 450 11.29 11.87 -26.14
CA HIS A 450 11.86 10.67 -25.55
C HIS A 450 13.37 10.84 -25.27
N SER A 451 13.89 10.08 -24.29
CA SER A 451 15.31 10.12 -23.97
C SER A 451 16.15 9.55 -25.12
N GLU A 452 17.25 10.22 -25.48
CA GLU A 452 18.18 9.75 -26.52
C GLU A 452 18.86 8.44 -26.14
N ASN A 453 18.97 8.16 -24.83
CA ASN A 453 19.47 6.88 -24.33
C ASN A 453 18.50 5.71 -24.59
N CYS A 454 17.23 6.00 -24.89
CA CYS A 454 16.22 5.01 -25.27
C CYS A 454 16.12 4.80 -26.79
N ALA A 455 16.92 5.51 -27.60
CA ALA A 455 16.94 5.30 -29.03
C ALA A 455 17.33 3.84 -29.37
N PRO A 456 16.82 3.28 -30.48
CA PRO A 456 17.23 1.96 -30.94
C PRO A 456 18.74 1.84 -31.08
N CYS A 457 19.23 0.64 -30.91
CA CYS A 457 20.62 0.40 -31.20
C CYS A 457 20.93 0.62 -32.70
N PRO A 458 22.12 1.15 -33.03
CA PRO A 458 22.58 1.22 -34.42
C PRO A 458 22.59 -0.16 -35.07
N VAL A 459 22.12 -0.27 -36.32
CA VAL A 459 21.92 -1.56 -37.01
C VAL A 459 23.19 -2.43 -37.08
N LEU A 460 24.36 -1.80 -37.24
CA LEU A 460 25.66 -2.50 -37.28
C LEU A 460 26.30 -2.72 -35.89
N GLY A 461 25.63 -2.26 -34.83
CA GLY A 461 26.11 -2.26 -33.45
C GLY A 461 27.00 -1.07 -33.10
N VAL A 462 27.56 -1.11 -31.89
CA VAL A 462 28.52 -0.14 -31.38
C VAL A 462 29.82 -0.80 -30.95
N GLU A 463 30.90 -0.04 -30.99
CA GLU A 463 32.21 -0.46 -30.52
C GLU A 463 32.85 0.61 -29.63
N ARG A 464 33.76 0.19 -28.75
CA ARG A 464 34.45 1.09 -27.84
C ARG A 464 35.79 1.54 -28.45
N LYS A 465 35.91 2.82 -28.78
CA LYS A 465 37.12 3.46 -29.33
C LYS A 465 37.59 4.57 -28.40
N ASN A 466 38.86 4.55 -27.99
CA ASN A 466 39.47 5.56 -27.11
C ASN A 466 38.67 5.82 -25.81
N GLY A 467 38.05 4.80 -25.23
CA GLY A 467 37.25 4.91 -24.01
C GLY A 467 35.77 5.28 -24.22
N ASN A 468 35.39 5.78 -25.39
CA ASN A 468 34.03 6.20 -25.75
C ASN A 468 33.34 5.22 -26.71
N TRP A 469 32.01 5.19 -26.70
CA TRP A 469 31.23 4.43 -27.67
C TRP A 469 31.20 5.14 -29.02
N SER A 470 31.42 4.38 -30.09
CA SER A 470 31.31 4.82 -31.47
C SER A 470 30.39 3.88 -32.23
N LYS A 471 29.57 4.42 -33.13
CA LYS A 471 28.75 3.63 -34.06
C LYS A 471 29.68 2.91 -35.04
N VAL A 472 29.41 1.63 -35.30
CA VAL A 472 30.14 0.86 -36.31
C VAL A 472 29.70 1.35 -37.70
N SER A 473 30.60 1.95 -38.47
CA SER A 473 30.31 2.53 -39.79
C SER A 473 30.31 1.49 -40.91
N GLU A 474 31.08 0.42 -40.75
CA GLU A 474 31.21 -0.66 -41.73
C GLU A 474 31.43 -2.02 -41.06
N LYS A 475 30.90 -3.09 -41.67
CA LYS A 475 31.04 -4.46 -41.17
C LYS A 475 31.16 -5.45 -42.33
N GLU A 476 32.09 -6.39 -42.20
CA GLU A 476 32.24 -7.49 -43.17
C GLU A 476 31.39 -8.69 -42.80
N CYS A 477 30.63 -9.22 -43.77
CA CYS A 477 29.81 -10.42 -43.62
C CYS A 477 29.83 -11.23 -44.93
N ASN A 478 30.06 -12.55 -44.86
CA ASN A 478 30.08 -13.44 -46.02
C ASN A 478 30.98 -12.92 -47.19
N GLY A 479 32.10 -12.29 -46.87
CA GLY A 479 33.03 -11.71 -47.86
C GLY A 479 32.56 -10.40 -48.51
N LYS A 480 31.49 -9.77 -48.02
CA LYS A 480 30.98 -8.46 -48.48
C LYS A 480 31.02 -7.43 -47.35
N THR A 481 31.45 -6.20 -47.65
CA THR A 481 31.46 -5.07 -46.72
C THR A 481 30.14 -4.30 -46.80
N PHE A 482 29.45 -4.15 -45.69
CA PHE A 482 28.22 -3.35 -45.56
C PHE A 482 28.53 -2.03 -44.86
N LYS A 483 28.02 -0.92 -45.40
CA LYS A 483 28.18 0.45 -44.84
C LYS A 483 26.83 1.02 -44.45
N ASP A 484 26.75 1.67 -43.29
CA ASP A 484 25.48 2.17 -42.69
C ASP A 484 24.63 3.01 -43.68
N VAL A 485 25.27 3.91 -44.44
CA VAL A 485 24.61 4.83 -45.41
C VAL A 485 24.13 4.12 -46.69
N VAL A 486 24.78 3.03 -47.11
CA VAL A 486 24.48 2.30 -48.36
C VAL A 486 23.32 1.30 -48.17
N LEU A 487 23.00 0.95 -46.91
CA LEU A 487 21.90 0.04 -46.56
C LEU A 487 20.51 0.57 -46.94
N ILE A 488 20.33 1.90 -46.98
CA ILE A 488 19.03 2.55 -47.26
C ILE A 488 18.70 2.55 -48.75
N THR A 489 19.71 2.69 -49.62
CA THR A 489 19.53 2.84 -51.07
C THR A 489 19.52 1.51 -51.85
N ASN A 490 20.15 0.46 -51.33
CA ASN A 490 20.32 -0.82 -52.03
C ASN A 490 19.31 -1.92 -51.63
N MET A 491 18.21 -1.59 -50.94
CA MET A 491 17.11 -2.54 -50.67
C MET A 491 16.27 -2.85 -51.93
N GLU A 492 16.90 -3.01 -53.10
CA GLU A 492 16.21 -3.41 -54.34
C GLU A 492 15.66 -4.84 -54.26
N ASP A 493 16.24 -5.70 -53.39
CA ASP A 493 15.70 -7.01 -53.01
C ASP A 493 14.63 -6.93 -51.89
N SER A 494 13.87 -5.83 -51.79
CA SER A 494 12.78 -5.71 -50.80
C SER A 494 11.60 -6.62 -51.17
N ILE A 495 11.61 -7.84 -50.66
CA ILE A 495 10.47 -8.76 -50.75
C ILE A 495 9.59 -8.50 -49.52
N GLU A 496 8.37 -7.98 -49.77
CA GLU A 496 7.26 -7.66 -48.87
C GLU A 496 7.25 -6.31 -48.11
N LYS A 497 6.17 -5.55 -48.32
CA LYS A 497 5.72 -4.42 -47.49
C LYS A 497 4.92 -4.97 -46.30
N GLY A 498 5.31 -4.63 -45.07
CA GLY A 498 4.55 -4.91 -43.86
C GLY A 498 3.91 -3.64 -43.32
N VAL A 499 2.63 -3.70 -42.93
CA VAL A 499 1.97 -2.62 -42.17
C VAL A 499 1.88 -3.10 -40.73
N MET A 500 2.21 -2.25 -39.76
CA MET A 500 1.98 -2.48 -38.34
C MET A 500 0.95 -1.49 -37.83
N LEU A 501 -0.14 -2.00 -37.26
CA LEU A 501 -1.12 -1.18 -36.54
C LEU A 501 -0.59 -0.82 -35.16
N VAL A 502 -0.70 0.46 -34.80
CA VAL A 502 -0.35 0.97 -33.47
C VAL A 502 -1.51 1.81 -32.96
N SER A 503 -2.05 1.45 -31.80
CA SER A 503 -3.02 2.30 -31.12
C SER A 503 -2.33 3.58 -30.65
N ASP A 504 -2.87 4.74 -31.06
CA ASP A 504 -2.31 6.03 -30.70
C ASP A 504 -3.36 6.92 -30.08
N ASN A 505 -3.23 7.12 -28.77
CA ASN A 505 -4.21 7.87 -28.00
C ASN A 505 -4.16 9.39 -28.19
N THR A 506 -3.13 9.92 -28.86
CA THR A 506 -3.01 11.36 -29.18
C THR A 506 -3.64 11.75 -30.50
N LEU A 507 -3.90 10.77 -31.37
CA LEU A 507 -4.57 11.00 -32.65
C LEU A 507 -6.08 10.82 -32.46
N LYS A 508 -6.88 11.68 -33.08
CA LYS A 508 -8.33 11.46 -33.28
C LYS A 508 -8.64 10.86 -34.65
N THR A 509 -7.59 10.49 -35.39
CA THR A 509 -7.67 9.97 -36.75
C THR A 509 -7.54 8.46 -36.76
N TYR A 510 -8.35 7.83 -37.59
CA TYR A 510 -8.33 6.39 -37.85
C TYR A 510 -7.92 6.22 -39.30
N GLU A 511 -6.71 5.71 -39.54
CA GLU A 511 -6.21 5.52 -40.89
C GLU A 511 -6.76 4.21 -41.51
N GLY A 512 -7.05 4.23 -42.81
CA GLY A 512 -7.51 3.06 -43.56
C GLY A 512 -8.95 2.62 -43.27
N HIS A 513 -9.21 1.32 -43.35
CA HIS A 513 -10.54 0.72 -43.17
C HIS A 513 -11.05 0.69 -41.71
N LEU A 514 -10.20 1.11 -40.75
CA LEU A 514 -10.53 1.19 -39.32
C LEU A 514 -11.29 2.47 -38.95
N GLY A 515 -11.73 3.30 -39.92
CA GLY A 515 -12.63 4.44 -39.68
C GLY A 515 -13.92 4.05 -38.95
N LEU A 516 -14.37 2.79 -39.09
CA LEU A 516 -15.50 2.23 -38.34
C LEU A 516 -15.28 2.17 -36.82
N CYS A 517 -14.03 2.21 -36.36
CA CYS A 517 -13.67 2.24 -34.94
C CYS A 517 -13.85 3.62 -34.30
N GLN A 518 -14.05 4.69 -35.08
CA GLN A 518 -14.17 6.07 -34.59
C GLN A 518 -15.29 6.28 -33.56
N HIS A 519 -16.34 5.46 -33.62
CA HIS A 519 -17.50 5.51 -32.72
C HIS A 519 -17.58 4.31 -31.76
N SER A 520 -16.47 3.60 -31.56
CA SER A 520 -16.44 2.39 -30.72
C SER A 520 -16.00 2.65 -29.27
N ASP A 521 -15.34 3.78 -28.98
CA ASP A 521 -14.70 4.08 -27.69
C ASP A 521 -13.71 3.00 -27.17
N ILE A 522 -13.21 2.14 -28.06
CA ILE A 522 -12.18 1.13 -27.76
C ILE A 522 -10.79 1.77 -27.82
N PHE A 523 -10.49 2.44 -28.94
CA PHE A 523 -9.27 3.19 -29.17
C PHE A 523 -9.60 4.69 -29.22
N LYS A 524 -8.60 5.55 -28.96
CA LYS A 524 -8.75 7.01 -29.15
C LYS A 524 -8.32 7.43 -30.57
N GLY A 525 -7.32 6.74 -31.12
CA GLY A 525 -6.88 6.78 -32.51
C GLY A 525 -6.02 5.57 -32.86
N MET A 526 -5.78 5.36 -34.15
CA MET A 526 -4.94 4.27 -34.67
C MET A 526 -4.08 4.76 -35.83
N ARG A 527 -2.81 4.36 -35.83
CA ARG A 527 -1.82 4.71 -36.85
C ARG A 527 -1.36 3.45 -37.59
N GLU A 528 -1.27 3.53 -38.91
CA GLU A 528 -0.66 2.49 -39.76
C GLU A 528 0.80 2.85 -40.04
N ASN A 529 1.74 2.05 -39.52
CA ASN A 529 3.17 2.17 -39.78
C ASN A 529 3.59 1.25 -40.93
N GLU A 530 4.00 1.81 -42.06
CA GLU A 530 4.57 1.06 -43.18
C GLU A 530 6.05 0.77 -42.95
N TRP A 531 6.42 -0.50 -42.81
CA TRP A 531 7.79 -0.96 -42.68
C TRP A 531 8.25 -1.68 -43.95
N LYS A 532 9.48 -1.36 -44.38
CA LYS A 532 10.19 -2.11 -45.42
C LYS A 532 11.36 -2.84 -44.79
N CYS A 533 11.45 -4.15 -44.99
CA CYS A 533 12.53 -4.97 -44.43
C CYS A 533 13.41 -5.56 -45.53
N GLY A 534 14.72 -5.50 -45.33
CA GLY A 534 15.74 -6.05 -46.23
C GLY A 534 16.76 -6.89 -45.48
N ASN A 535 17.36 -7.89 -46.14
CA ASN A 535 18.34 -8.77 -45.52
C ASN A 535 19.70 -8.09 -45.38
N LEU A 536 20.28 -8.17 -44.18
CA LEU A 536 21.62 -7.69 -43.84
C LEU A 536 22.35 -8.73 -43.02
N CYS A 537 23.48 -9.25 -43.55
CA CYS A 537 24.36 -10.13 -42.77
C CYS A 537 23.62 -11.30 -42.07
N ASN A 538 22.70 -12.01 -42.74
CA ASN A 538 21.88 -13.08 -42.16
C ASN A 538 20.80 -12.64 -41.14
N SER A 539 20.46 -11.36 -41.04
CA SER A 539 19.32 -10.83 -40.25
C SER A 539 18.59 -9.73 -41.03
N ASP A 540 17.29 -9.55 -40.84
CA ASP A 540 16.57 -8.47 -41.53
C ASP A 540 16.65 -7.13 -40.77
N VAL A 541 16.79 -6.05 -41.53
CA VAL A 541 16.72 -4.65 -41.08
C VAL A 541 15.44 -4.05 -41.65
N CYS A 542 14.66 -3.42 -40.79
CA CYS A 542 13.40 -2.80 -41.12
C CYS A 542 13.49 -1.28 -40.97
N VAL A 543 12.99 -0.57 -41.99
CA VAL A 543 12.98 0.89 -42.08
C VAL A 543 11.54 1.38 -42.05
N LEU A 544 11.24 2.34 -41.18
CA LEU A 544 9.95 3.01 -41.13
C LEU A 544 9.84 4.02 -42.28
N LYS A 545 8.80 3.91 -43.10
CA LYS A 545 8.56 4.85 -44.19
C LYS A 545 7.88 6.12 -43.63
N SER A 546 8.56 7.26 -43.69
CA SER A 546 7.99 8.56 -43.31
C SER A 546 6.87 8.96 -44.27
N LYS A 547 5.72 9.41 -43.73
CA LYS A 547 4.56 9.85 -44.55
C LYS A 547 4.70 11.30 -45.07
N ASN A 548 5.55 12.13 -44.44
CA ASN A 548 5.62 13.58 -44.71
C ASN A 548 7.02 14.10 -45.13
N GLY A 549 8.00 13.23 -45.39
CA GLY A 549 9.33 13.66 -45.86
C GLY A 549 10.19 14.37 -44.81
N ASN A 550 9.76 14.45 -43.54
CA ASN A 550 10.64 14.79 -42.43
C ASN A 550 11.59 13.62 -42.15
N LYS A 551 12.90 13.90 -42.17
CA LYS A 551 13.98 12.93 -41.96
C LYS A 551 14.10 12.43 -40.51
N ASP A 552 13.46 13.12 -39.55
CA ASP A 552 13.57 12.81 -38.12
C ASP A 552 12.71 11.60 -37.67
N ASP A 553 11.80 11.11 -38.52
CA ASP A 553 10.91 9.96 -38.23
C ASP A 553 11.40 8.63 -38.86
N GLU A 554 12.52 8.65 -39.59
CA GLU A 554 13.09 7.44 -40.21
C GLU A 554 13.87 6.65 -39.15
N GLU A 555 13.21 5.63 -38.59
CA GLU A 555 13.80 4.71 -37.62
C GLU A 555 14.24 3.42 -38.32
N ASN A 556 15.53 3.08 -38.22
CA ASN A 556 16.09 1.81 -38.71
C ASN A 556 16.26 0.85 -37.53
N ILE A 557 15.57 -0.28 -37.55
CA ILE A 557 15.61 -1.27 -36.48
C ILE A 557 15.84 -2.67 -37.03
N LEU A 558 16.35 -3.58 -36.21
CA LEU A 558 16.36 -5.00 -36.56
C LEU A 558 14.94 -5.58 -36.51
N ILE A 559 14.66 -6.56 -37.36
CA ILE A 559 13.35 -7.25 -37.40
C ILE A 559 12.94 -7.83 -36.04
N ARG A 560 13.89 -8.22 -35.20
CA ARG A 560 13.62 -8.71 -33.83
C ARG A 560 13.03 -7.62 -32.93
N ALA A 561 13.48 -6.37 -33.08
CA ALA A 561 12.95 -5.24 -32.33
C ALA A 561 11.56 -4.88 -32.85
N LEU A 562 11.33 -4.97 -34.17
CA LEU A 562 10.01 -4.83 -34.77
C LEU A 562 9.04 -5.91 -34.25
N LEU A 563 9.46 -7.17 -34.21
CA LEU A 563 8.66 -8.28 -33.67
C LEU A 563 8.30 -8.05 -32.20
N LYS A 564 9.28 -7.67 -31.36
CA LYS A 564 9.03 -7.35 -29.96
C LYS A 564 8.01 -6.23 -29.81
N ARG A 565 8.21 -5.08 -30.48
CA ARG A 565 7.27 -3.95 -30.45
C ARG A 565 5.87 -4.33 -30.90
N TRP A 566 5.76 -5.15 -31.96
CA TRP A 566 4.47 -5.65 -32.44
C TRP A 566 3.76 -6.50 -31.37
N LEU A 567 4.49 -7.43 -30.75
CA LEU A 567 3.94 -8.30 -29.69
C LEU A 567 3.49 -7.50 -28.47
N GLU A 568 4.28 -6.52 -28.02
CA GLU A 568 3.90 -5.65 -26.90
C GLU A 568 2.60 -4.87 -27.21
N ASN A 569 2.56 -4.21 -28.38
CA ASN A 569 1.38 -3.46 -28.82
C ASN A 569 0.16 -4.36 -28.96
N PHE A 570 0.33 -5.56 -29.56
CA PHE A 570 -0.73 -6.54 -29.71
C PHE A 570 -1.32 -6.97 -28.36
N LEU A 571 -0.47 -7.31 -27.37
CA LEU A 571 -0.91 -7.74 -26.05
C LEU A 571 -1.60 -6.61 -25.28
N GLU A 572 -1.12 -5.37 -25.40
CA GLU A 572 -1.77 -4.19 -24.81
C GLU A 572 -3.14 -3.94 -25.43
N ASP A 573 -3.24 -3.93 -26.76
CA ASP A 573 -4.49 -3.75 -27.49
C ASP A 573 -5.49 -4.88 -27.19
N TYR A 574 -5.03 -6.15 -27.15
CA TYR A 574 -5.86 -7.31 -26.83
C TYR A 574 -6.49 -7.21 -25.44
N ASN A 575 -5.70 -6.85 -24.42
CA ASN A 575 -6.21 -6.66 -23.06
C ASN A 575 -7.22 -5.50 -23.02
N LYS A 576 -6.90 -4.37 -23.66
CA LYS A 576 -7.79 -3.20 -23.73
C LYS A 576 -9.12 -3.52 -24.41
N ILE A 577 -9.08 -4.29 -25.50
CA ILE A 577 -10.29 -4.76 -26.20
C ILE A 577 -11.14 -5.59 -25.23
N ASN A 578 -10.57 -6.62 -24.60
CA ASN A 578 -11.30 -7.49 -23.67
C ASN A 578 -12.01 -6.69 -22.57
N ASP A 579 -11.33 -5.72 -21.97
CA ASP A 579 -11.90 -4.86 -20.95
C ASP A 579 -13.07 -4.03 -21.50
N LYS A 580 -12.88 -3.40 -22.67
CA LYS A 580 -13.87 -2.51 -23.30
C LYS A 580 -15.07 -3.24 -23.91
N ILE A 581 -14.96 -4.52 -24.26
CA ILE A 581 -16.09 -5.29 -24.81
C ILE A 581 -16.74 -6.23 -23.78
N SER A 582 -16.14 -6.39 -22.60
CA SER A 582 -16.62 -7.31 -21.54
C SER A 582 -18.12 -7.17 -21.25
N HIS A 583 -18.68 -5.96 -21.25
CA HIS A 583 -20.11 -5.72 -21.05
C HIS A 583 -20.98 -6.16 -22.21
N CYS A 584 -20.50 -6.07 -23.45
CA CYS A 584 -21.16 -6.62 -24.63
C CYS A 584 -21.19 -8.16 -24.60
N MET A 585 -20.23 -8.77 -23.87
CA MET A 585 -20.07 -10.22 -23.75
C MET A 585 -20.85 -10.85 -22.58
N LYS A 586 -21.41 -10.07 -21.63
CA LYS A 586 -22.13 -10.62 -20.46
C LYS A 586 -23.51 -11.20 -20.84
N ASN A 587 -23.81 -12.39 -20.34
CA ASN A 587 -25.12 -13.04 -20.47
C ASN A 587 -26.02 -12.68 -19.29
N THR A 588 -26.88 -11.67 -19.45
CA THR A 588 -28.06 -11.47 -18.59
C THR A 588 -29.22 -12.27 -19.17
N GLU A 589 -30.04 -12.89 -18.31
CA GLU A 589 -31.26 -13.58 -18.75
C GLU A 589 -32.16 -12.61 -19.52
N GLY A 590 -32.33 -12.86 -20.82
CA GLY A 590 -32.99 -11.97 -21.77
C GLY A 590 -32.02 -11.39 -22.81
N SER A 591 -32.27 -11.69 -24.08
CA SER A 591 -31.49 -11.19 -25.23
C SER A 591 -31.74 -9.69 -25.47
N THR A 592 -31.30 -8.82 -24.56
CA THR A 592 -31.41 -7.36 -24.71
C THR A 592 -30.22 -6.82 -25.50
N CYS A 593 -30.51 -6.16 -26.62
CA CYS A 593 -29.54 -5.40 -27.41
C CYS A 593 -29.07 -4.16 -26.61
N ILE A 594 -27.75 -3.89 -26.61
CA ILE A 594 -27.13 -2.74 -25.93
C ILE A 594 -26.62 -1.75 -26.99
N ASN A 595 -26.97 -0.48 -26.87
CA ASN A 595 -26.50 0.56 -27.78
C ASN A 595 -24.96 0.68 -27.76
N GLY A 596 -24.35 0.85 -28.95
CA GLY A 596 -22.90 0.95 -29.12
C GLY A 596 -22.13 -0.38 -29.18
N CYS A 597 -22.67 -1.49 -28.65
CA CYS A 597 -21.99 -2.79 -28.71
C CYS A 597 -21.81 -3.33 -30.13
N GLN A 598 -22.76 -3.05 -31.03
CA GLN A 598 -22.64 -3.43 -32.44
C GLN A 598 -21.41 -2.77 -33.11
N ASN A 599 -21.17 -1.48 -32.85
CA ASN A 599 -20.03 -0.77 -33.41
C ASN A 599 -18.71 -1.23 -32.78
N LYS A 600 -18.71 -1.49 -31.46
CA LYS A 600 -17.56 -2.09 -30.75
C LYS A 600 -17.16 -3.42 -31.38
N CYS A 601 -18.12 -4.33 -31.55
CA CYS A 601 -17.81 -5.66 -32.07
C CYS A 601 -17.45 -5.67 -33.56
N LYS A 602 -17.97 -4.75 -34.36
CA LYS A 602 -17.48 -4.54 -35.75
C LYS A 602 -16.04 -4.02 -35.77
N CYS A 603 -15.71 -3.06 -34.90
CA CYS A 603 -14.35 -2.53 -34.80
C CYS A 603 -13.34 -3.63 -34.42
N VAL A 604 -13.67 -4.47 -33.43
CA VAL A 604 -12.79 -5.56 -33.02
C VAL A 604 -12.61 -6.61 -34.12
N ASP A 605 -13.66 -6.94 -34.87
CA ASP A 605 -13.59 -7.88 -36.01
C ASP A 605 -12.60 -7.40 -37.09
N GLU A 606 -12.65 -6.12 -37.46
CA GLU A 606 -11.68 -5.50 -38.37
C GLU A 606 -10.26 -5.49 -37.79
N TRP A 607 -10.12 -5.18 -36.49
CA TRP A 607 -8.83 -5.22 -35.80
C TRP A 607 -8.23 -6.64 -35.80
N ILE A 608 -9.04 -7.69 -35.56
CA ILE A 608 -8.60 -9.09 -35.63
C ILE A 608 -8.13 -9.44 -37.04
N ASN A 609 -8.94 -9.15 -38.05
CA ASN A 609 -8.64 -9.48 -39.44
C ASN A 609 -7.34 -8.82 -39.94
N LYS A 610 -7.06 -7.59 -39.49
CA LYS A 610 -5.81 -6.90 -39.77
C LYS A 610 -4.64 -7.54 -39.02
N ASN A 611 -4.73 -7.70 -37.70
CA ASN A 611 -3.65 -8.26 -36.89
C ASN A 611 -3.31 -9.70 -37.27
N MET A 612 -4.27 -10.52 -37.72
CA MET A 612 -4.00 -11.85 -38.27
C MET A 612 -3.07 -11.80 -39.48
N LYS A 613 -3.33 -10.87 -40.43
CA LYS A 613 -2.51 -10.71 -41.64
C LYS A 613 -1.14 -10.13 -41.33
N GLU A 614 -1.06 -9.20 -40.37
CA GLU A 614 0.21 -8.63 -39.91
C GLU A 614 1.08 -9.69 -39.23
N TRP A 615 0.48 -10.44 -38.30
CA TRP A 615 1.15 -11.49 -37.55
C TRP A 615 1.71 -12.55 -38.49
N GLU A 616 0.92 -13.05 -39.44
CA GLU A 616 1.37 -14.07 -40.39
C GLU A 616 2.62 -13.63 -41.15
N LYS A 617 2.62 -12.41 -41.69
CA LYS A 617 3.76 -11.85 -42.42
C LYS A 617 4.99 -11.70 -41.54
N LEU A 618 4.83 -11.05 -40.38
CA LEU A 618 5.94 -10.74 -39.48
C LEU A 618 6.55 -12.00 -38.85
N ARG A 619 5.70 -12.91 -38.37
CA ARG A 619 6.09 -14.20 -37.80
C ARG A 619 6.87 -15.04 -38.81
N ASN A 620 6.33 -15.21 -40.02
CA ASN A 620 6.96 -16.02 -41.06
C ASN A 620 8.32 -15.40 -41.46
N ARG A 621 8.38 -14.08 -41.66
CA ARG A 621 9.63 -13.41 -42.02
C ARG A 621 10.71 -13.58 -40.96
N TYR A 622 10.36 -13.42 -39.68
CA TYR A 622 11.32 -13.54 -38.60
C TYR A 622 11.75 -14.98 -38.35
N PHE A 623 10.81 -15.92 -38.22
CA PHE A 623 11.07 -17.26 -37.73
C PHE A 623 11.44 -18.29 -38.81
N ASN A 624 11.04 -18.11 -40.08
CA ASN A 624 11.28 -19.13 -41.13
C ASN A 624 12.75 -19.45 -41.37
N GLN A 625 13.65 -18.49 -41.10
CA GLN A 625 15.10 -18.70 -41.21
C GLN A 625 15.70 -19.61 -40.12
N TYR A 626 14.89 -20.02 -39.14
CA TYR A 626 15.29 -20.82 -37.98
C TYR A 626 14.51 -22.15 -37.86
N ILE A 627 13.61 -22.44 -38.80
CA ILE A 627 12.88 -23.72 -38.81
C ILE A 627 13.83 -24.80 -39.35
N ASP A 628 14.05 -25.85 -38.56
CA ASP A 628 14.74 -27.08 -38.93
C ASP A 628 13.83 -28.30 -38.72
N ASP A 629 14.32 -29.52 -38.99
CA ASP A 629 13.51 -30.75 -38.96
C ASP A 629 12.92 -31.07 -37.57
N ASP A 630 13.44 -30.48 -36.47
CA ASP A 630 13.06 -30.77 -35.08
C ASP A 630 12.29 -29.61 -34.39
N THR A 631 12.19 -28.41 -34.99
CA THR A 631 11.62 -27.20 -34.33
C THR A 631 10.39 -26.66 -35.07
N ASP A 632 9.23 -26.65 -34.42
CA ASP A 632 7.98 -26.10 -34.99
C ASP A 632 7.78 -24.59 -34.72
N MET A 633 7.01 -23.91 -35.59
CA MET A 633 6.72 -22.47 -35.45
C MET A 633 6.06 -22.12 -34.10
N LYS A 634 5.22 -23.02 -33.59
CA LYS A 634 4.49 -22.85 -32.32
C LYS A 634 5.47 -22.70 -31.15
N SER A 635 6.46 -23.59 -31.04
CA SER A 635 7.47 -23.53 -29.98
C SER A 635 8.34 -22.28 -30.07
N LEU A 636 8.70 -21.82 -31.26
CA LEU A 636 9.49 -20.60 -31.45
C LEU A 636 8.76 -19.36 -30.92
N VAL A 637 7.47 -19.20 -31.25
CA VAL A 637 6.65 -18.08 -30.76
C VAL A 637 6.50 -18.14 -29.23
N ARG A 638 6.21 -19.32 -28.69
CA ARG A 638 6.09 -19.51 -27.23
C ARG A 638 7.38 -19.14 -26.50
N ASN A 639 8.51 -19.66 -26.96
CA ASN A 639 9.83 -19.38 -26.38
C ASN A 639 10.15 -17.87 -26.42
N PHE A 640 9.79 -17.18 -27.51
CA PHE A 640 9.96 -15.73 -27.60
C PHE A 640 9.10 -14.98 -26.56
N LEU A 641 7.81 -15.35 -26.44
CA LEU A 641 6.89 -14.75 -25.46
C LEU A 641 7.33 -15.02 -24.01
N GLU A 642 7.84 -16.22 -23.70
CA GLU A 642 8.36 -16.54 -22.37
C GLU A 642 9.58 -15.68 -22.01
N LYS A 643 10.39 -15.27 -23.00
CA LYS A 643 11.53 -14.37 -22.78
C LYS A 643 11.14 -12.90 -22.58
N LEU A 644 9.93 -12.51 -22.98
CA LEU A 644 9.35 -11.20 -22.66
C LEU A 644 8.87 -11.13 -21.19
N GLN A 645 9.02 -12.18 -20.38
CA GLN A 645 8.57 -12.18 -18.98
C GLN A 645 9.52 -11.37 -18.07
N PRO A 646 9.00 -10.53 -17.15
CA PRO A 646 7.60 -10.44 -16.75
C PRO A 646 6.95 -9.13 -17.21
N GLU A 647 6.60 -9.02 -18.50
CA GLU A 647 5.69 -7.96 -18.94
C GLU A 647 4.26 -8.18 -18.41
N THR A 648 3.69 -7.15 -17.78
CA THR A 648 2.35 -7.17 -17.15
C THR A 648 1.24 -7.58 -18.13
N ALA A 649 1.34 -7.16 -19.39
CA ALA A 649 0.34 -7.47 -20.43
C ALA A 649 0.28 -8.97 -20.74
N LEU A 650 1.44 -9.65 -20.80
CA LEU A 650 1.49 -11.10 -21.01
C LEU A 650 0.96 -11.87 -19.80
N GLN A 651 1.20 -11.39 -18.57
CA GLN A 651 0.59 -12.01 -17.38
C GLN A 651 -0.93 -11.87 -17.36
N LYS A 652 -1.46 -10.69 -17.73
CA LYS A 652 -2.92 -10.49 -17.86
C LYS A 652 -3.53 -11.48 -18.85
N VAL A 653 -2.87 -11.71 -19.98
CA VAL A 653 -3.30 -12.67 -21.01
C VAL A 653 -3.18 -14.12 -20.54
N LYS A 654 -2.10 -14.46 -19.82
CA LYS A 654 -1.90 -15.79 -19.22
C LYS A 654 -2.97 -16.10 -18.17
N GLY A 655 -3.48 -15.10 -17.45
CA GLY A 655 -4.55 -15.28 -16.47
C GLY A 655 -4.22 -16.35 -15.42
N ASN A 656 -5.11 -17.33 -15.27
CA ASN A 656 -4.97 -18.41 -14.28
C ASN A 656 -4.17 -19.62 -14.79
N PHE A 657 -3.69 -19.60 -16.04
CA PHE A 657 -2.89 -20.70 -16.59
C PHE A 657 -1.49 -20.69 -15.97
N LYS A 658 -0.96 -21.88 -15.66
CA LYS A 658 0.35 -22.08 -15.04
C LYS A 658 1.48 -21.58 -15.95
N ASP A 659 1.40 -21.89 -17.24
CA ASP A 659 2.31 -21.43 -18.28
C ASP A 659 1.60 -21.24 -19.63
N LEU A 660 2.33 -20.75 -20.64
CA LEU A 660 1.76 -20.54 -21.98
C LEU A 660 1.41 -21.87 -22.68
N ARG A 661 1.98 -23.01 -22.27
CA ARG A 661 1.63 -24.33 -22.82
C ARG A 661 0.22 -24.72 -22.40
N GLU A 662 -0.14 -24.49 -21.15
CA GLU A 662 -1.50 -24.75 -20.67
C GLU A 662 -2.54 -23.87 -21.40
N LEU A 663 -2.20 -22.61 -21.70
CA LEU A 663 -3.04 -21.75 -22.55
C LEU A 663 -3.19 -22.32 -23.96
N GLU A 664 -2.11 -22.80 -24.58
CA GLU A 664 -2.13 -23.47 -25.88
C GLU A 664 -3.02 -24.73 -25.86
N ASP A 665 -2.93 -25.53 -24.80
CA ASP A 665 -3.63 -26.81 -24.64
C ASP A 665 -5.10 -26.65 -24.23
N SER A 666 -5.45 -25.55 -23.56
CA SER A 666 -6.82 -25.24 -23.11
C SER A 666 -7.81 -25.12 -24.27
N ASN A 667 -7.32 -24.81 -25.47
CA ASN A 667 -8.13 -24.68 -26.66
C ASN A 667 -8.24 -26.03 -27.40
N LYS A 668 -8.99 -26.99 -26.84
CA LYS A 668 -9.45 -28.15 -27.61
C LYS A 668 -10.29 -27.64 -28.77
N CYS A 669 -9.75 -27.60 -29.98
CA CYS A 669 -10.51 -27.27 -31.19
C CYS A 669 -11.75 -28.18 -31.27
N THR A 670 -12.93 -27.63 -30.95
CA THR A 670 -14.22 -28.27 -31.13
C THR A 670 -14.64 -28.19 -32.60
N VAL A 671 -13.76 -28.63 -33.50
CA VAL A 671 -14.07 -28.76 -34.93
C VAL A 671 -14.34 -30.24 -35.17
N THR A 672 -15.58 -30.57 -35.52
CA THR A 672 -16.04 -31.94 -35.80
C THR A 672 -15.46 -32.51 -37.09
N ASP A 673 -14.87 -31.66 -37.94
CA ASP A 673 -14.22 -32.02 -39.20
C ASP A 673 -12.74 -32.40 -38.99
N THR A 674 -12.43 -33.69 -39.20
CA THR A 674 -11.08 -34.28 -39.07
C THR A 674 -10.02 -33.65 -39.98
N SER A 675 -10.40 -33.02 -41.10
CA SER A 675 -9.47 -32.33 -42.01
C SER A 675 -8.98 -30.98 -41.46
N LYS A 676 -9.81 -30.31 -40.65
CA LYS A 676 -9.50 -29.03 -40.00
C LYS A 676 -8.86 -29.21 -38.61
N LYS A 677 -9.02 -30.38 -38.00
CA LYS A 677 -8.40 -30.75 -36.71
C LYS A 677 -6.86 -30.68 -36.78
N LYS A 678 -6.26 -31.16 -37.87
CA LYS A 678 -4.82 -31.07 -38.17
C LYS A 678 -4.31 -29.63 -38.37
N LYS A 679 -5.20 -28.70 -38.71
CA LYS A 679 -4.90 -27.26 -38.91
C LYS A 679 -4.84 -26.48 -37.60
N CYS A 680 -5.47 -26.99 -36.54
CA CYS A 680 -5.47 -26.37 -35.21
C CYS A 680 -4.26 -26.74 -34.35
N GLU A 681 -3.69 -27.95 -34.53
CA GLU A 681 -2.58 -28.45 -33.71
C GLU A 681 -1.31 -27.59 -33.83
N ASN A 682 -1.17 -26.84 -34.94
CA ASN A 682 0.00 -26.01 -35.24
C ASN A 682 -0.20 -24.50 -34.97
N ASN A 683 -1.30 -24.09 -34.32
CA ASN A 683 -1.52 -22.68 -33.99
C ASN A 683 -0.62 -22.24 -32.84
N ASP A 684 0.07 -21.12 -33.02
CA ASP A 684 0.82 -20.44 -31.95
C ASP A 684 -0.10 -19.65 -30.99
N VAL A 685 0.45 -19.23 -29.85
CA VAL A 685 -0.25 -18.48 -28.79
C VAL A 685 -1.01 -17.26 -29.34
N ILE A 686 -0.42 -16.45 -30.21
CA ILE A 686 -1.04 -15.23 -30.74
C ILE A 686 -2.24 -15.60 -31.63
N THR A 687 -2.05 -16.59 -32.50
CA THR A 687 -3.13 -17.13 -33.34
C THR A 687 -4.28 -17.67 -32.49
N ILE A 688 -3.99 -18.32 -31.36
CA ILE A 688 -4.99 -18.82 -30.41
C ILE A 688 -5.79 -17.68 -29.78
N LEU A 689 -5.12 -16.62 -29.33
CA LEU A 689 -5.76 -15.45 -28.73
C LEU A 689 -6.70 -14.74 -29.71
N LEU A 690 -6.24 -14.53 -30.95
CA LEU A 690 -7.03 -13.94 -32.03
C LEU A 690 -8.26 -14.80 -32.34
N ASN A 691 -8.11 -16.12 -32.46
CA ASN A 691 -9.22 -17.04 -32.71
C ASN A 691 -10.25 -17.06 -31.56
N LYS A 692 -9.79 -17.00 -30.31
CA LYS A 692 -10.65 -16.93 -29.13
C LYS A 692 -11.50 -15.65 -29.17
N LEU A 693 -10.86 -14.51 -29.41
CA LEU A 693 -11.54 -13.23 -29.51
C LEU A 693 -12.51 -13.21 -30.71
N GLN A 694 -12.14 -13.79 -31.85
CA GLN A 694 -13.00 -13.90 -33.02
C GLN A 694 -14.29 -14.68 -32.70
N LYS A 695 -14.18 -15.79 -31.95
CA LYS A 695 -15.34 -16.57 -31.51
C LYS A 695 -16.27 -15.75 -30.63
N GLU A 696 -15.72 -15.00 -29.68
CA GLU A 696 -16.46 -14.10 -28.80
C GLU A 696 -17.18 -12.99 -29.61
N ILE A 697 -16.48 -12.36 -30.55
CA ILE A 697 -17.03 -11.30 -31.39
C ILE A 697 -18.14 -11.80 -32.33
N SER A 698 -18.01 -13.01 -32.88
CA SER A 698 -19.06 -13.59 -33.71
C SER A 698 -20.40 -13.71 -32.95
N TYR A 699 -20.35 -14.07 -31.66
CA TYR A 699 -21.54 -14.10 -30.79
C TYR A 699 -22.06 -12.69 -30.51
N CYS A 700 -21.17 -11.74 -30.20
CA CYS A 700 -21.53 -10.34 -29.97
C CYS A 700 -22.28 -9.72 -31.17
N GLN A 701 -21.78 -9.94 -32.39
CA GLN A 701 -22.39 -9.41 -33.62
C GLN A 701 -23.80 -9.98 -33.85
N ILE A 702 -24.04 -11.25 -33.51
CA ILE A 702 -25.37 -11.88 -33.61
C ILE A 702 -26.32 -11.27 -32.56
N LYS A 703 -25.87 -11.15 -31.31
CA LYS A 703 -26.67 -10.68 -30.18
C LYS A 703 -27.12 -9.22 -30.31
N HIS A 704 -26.30 -8.38 -30.92
CA HIS A 704 -26.55 -6.94 -31.05
C HIS A 704 -26.94 -6.50 -32.46
N LYS A 705 -27.42 -7.43 -33.30
CA LYS A 705 -27.97 -7.12 -34.62
C LYS A 705 -29.41 -6.59 -34.45
N GLY A 706 -29.63 -5.30 -34.70
CA GLY A 706 -30.97 -4.70 -34.66
C GLY A 706 -31.91 -5.36 -35.67
N THR A 707 -33.11 -5.73 -35.23
CA THR A 707 -34.28 -5.98 -36.09
C THR A 707 -35.19 -4.75 -36.00
N ASP A 708 -35.77 -4.33 -37.12
CA ASP A 708 -36.52 -3.06 -37.31
C ASP A 708 -37.73 -2.81 -36.37
N GLU A 709 -37.96 -3.63 -35.35
CA GLU A 709 -39.05 -3.52 -34.38
C GLU A 709 -38.64 -3.44 -32.89
N LYS A 710 -37.33 -3.37 -32.53
CA LYS A 710 -36.91 -3.19 -31.12
C LYS A 710 -35.81 -2.16 -30.93
N SER A 711 -36.12 -1.08 -30.21
CA SER A 711 -35.14 -0.11 -29.68
C SER A 711 -34.22 -0.80 -28.66
N CYS A 712 -32.92 -0.76 -28.89
CA CYS A 712 -31.90 -1.25 -27.94
C CYS A 712 -31.87 -0.35 -26.68
N THR A 713 -31.46 -0.90 -25.54
CA THR A 713 -31.44 -0.17 -24.26
C THR A 713 -30.16 0.66 -24.09
N ASP A 714 -30.31 1.91 -23.66
CA ASP A 714 -29.21 2.75 -23.17
C ASP A 714 -28.84 2.35 -21.74
N ILE A 715 -27.93 1.39 -21.60
CA ILE A 715 -27.19 1.22 -20.35
C ILE A 715 -25.91 2.05 -20.50
N LEU A 716 -25.94 3.30 -20.05
CA LEU A 716 -24.72 4.05 -19.79
C LEU A 716 -23.96 3.34 -18.66
N PRO A 717 -22.76 2.79 -18.90
CA PRO A 717 -21.91 2.35 -17.81
C PRO A 717 -21.60 3.53 -16.90
N PRO A 718 -21.34 3.33 -15.60
CA PRO A 718 -20.59 4.32 -14.84
C PRO A 718 -19.31 4.61 -15.63
N ASN A 719 -19.06 5.88 -15.95
CA ASN A 719 -17.75 6.33 -16.43
C ASN A 719 -16.74 6.13 -15.29
N THR A 720 -16.35 4.89 -15.01
CA THR A 720 -15.06 4.58 -14.44
C THR A 720 -14.04 4.73 -15.55
N GLU A 721 -13.90 5.93 -16.10
CA GLU A 721 -12.62 6.35 -16.64
C GLU A 721 -11.68 6.54 -15.45
N THR A 722 -11.26 5.47 -14.80
CA THR A 722 -9.87 5.43 -14.36
C THR A 722 -9.09 5.29 -15.65
N PRO A 723 -8.28 6.27 -16.08
CA PRO A 723 -7.27 5.96 -17.07
C PRO A 723 -6.49 4.77 -16.52
N ASP A 724 -6.54 3.63 -17.20
CA ASP A 724 -5.65 2.49 -16.96
C ASP A 724 -4.23 2.86 -17.45
N THR A 725 -3.78 4.05 -17.08
CA THR A 725 -2.37 4.34 -16.96
C THR A 725 -1.95 3.81 -15.61
N GLN A 726 -1.76 2.48 -15.54
CA GLN A 726 -0.64 1.94 -14.78
C GLN A 726 0.63 2.56 -15.38
N THR A 727 0.85 3.84 -15.11
CA THR A 727 2.20 4.38 -15.06
C THR A 727 2.87 3.55 -13.99
N ASP A 728 3.98 2.89 -14.34
CA ASP A 728 4.96 2.35 -13.40
C ASP A 728 5.55 3.49 -12.53
N THR A 729 4.69 4.15 -11.76
CA THR A 729 5.02 4.62 -10.44
C THR A 729 4.70 3.42 -9.57
N PRO A 730 5.69 2.71 -8.99
CA PRO A 730 5.39 1.46 -8.30
C PRO A 730 4.34 1.74 -7.22
N SER A 731 3.23 1.02 -7.34
CA SER A 731 2.20 0.88 -6.32
C SER A 731 2.88 0.54 -4.99
N HIS A 732 2.37 1.10 -3.90
CA HIS A 732 2.97 1.23 -2.56
C HIS A 732 3.81 2.50 -2.34
N ILE A 733 3.11 3.64 -2.18
CA ILE A 733 3.48 4.51 -1.05
C ILE A 733 3.17 3.66 0.19
N ALA A 734 4.21 3.18 0.87
CA ALA A 734 4.03 2.37 2.07
C ALA A 734 3.35 3.24 3.12
N PRO A 735 2.10 2.94 3.53
CA PRO A 735 1.48 3.68 4.60
C PRO A 735 2.28 3.43 5.89
N PRO A 736 2.17 4.30 6.90
CA PRO A 736 2.77 4.04 8.20
C PRO A 736 2.39 2.64 8.70
N LEU A 737 3.30 1.95 9.40
CA LEU A 737 3.07 0.57 9.85
C LEU A 737 1.76 0.41 10.63
N PHE A 738 1.39 1.42 11.42
CA PHE A 738 0.15 1.41 12.18
C PHE A 738 -1.13 1.53 11.33
N CYS A 739 -1.03 1.93 10.07
CA CYS A 739 -2.15 1.87 9.12
C CYS A 739 -2.35 0.45 8.54
N ASN A 740 -1.37 -0.45 8.67
CA ASN A 740 -1.38 -1.81 8.13
C ASN A 740 -1.81 -2.83 9.21
N VAL A 741 -3.07 -2.82 9.59
CA VAL A 741 -3.66 -3.92 10.37
C VAL A 741 -4.46 -4.81 9.42
N PRO A 742 -4.20 -6.13 9.35
CA PRO A 742 -4.96 -7.03 8.48
C PRO A 742 -6.46 -6.91 8.78
N PRO A 743 -7.33 -6.79 7.76
CA PRO A 743 -8.76 -6.82 7.99
C PRO A 743 -9.13 -8.18 8.61
N ASN A 744 -10.00 -8.13 9.63
CA ASN A 744 -10.64 -9.33 10.16
C ASN A 744 -11.30 -10.09 8.99
N PRO A 745 -11.02 -11.39 8.77
CA PRO A 745 -11.63 -12.18 7.70
C PRO A 745 -13.17 -12.15 7.68
N CYS A 746 -13.77 -11.85 8.83
CA CYS A 746 -15.21 -11.81 9.06
C CYS A 746 -15.72 -10.40 9.41
N GLY A 747 -14.85 -9.39 9.41
CA GLY A 747 -15.20 -7.99 9.58
C GLY A 747 -15.31 -7.27 8.24
N ASP A 748 -15.96 -6.11 8.23
CA ASP A 748 -15.92 -5.23 7.05
C ASP A 748 -14.45 -4.98 6.65
N LYS A 749 -14.15 -4.97 5.34
CA LYS A 749 -12.81 -4.66 4.81
C LYS A 749 -12.34 -3.27 5.27
N ASP A 750 -13.30 -2.44 5.70
CA ASP A 750 -13.10 -1.10 6.21
C ASP A 750 -12.91 -1.00 7.73
N ALA A 751 -13.19 -2.05 8.51
CA ALA A 751 -13.01 -2.05 9.96
C ALA A 751 -11.53 -1.90 10.33
N THR A 752 -11.15 -0.79 10.96
CA THR A 752 -9.80 -0.53 11.47
C THR A 752 -9.88 -0.26 12.96
N ASN A 753 -9.32 -1.16 13.77
CA ASN A 753 -9.21 -0.95 15.20
C ASN A 753 -8.14 0.12 15.47
N VAL A 754 -8.51 1.14 16.25
CA VAL A 754 -7.74 2.36 16.54
C VAL A 754 -6.53 2.09 17.45
N VAL A 755 -6.55 0.97 18.19
CA VAL A 755 -5.37 0.38 18.81
C VAL A 755 -5.32 -1.07 18.35
N GLY A 756 -4.30 -1.42 17.57
CA GLY A 756 -4.04 -2.83 17.28
C GLY A 756 -3.86 -3.55 18.61
N VAL A 757 -4.58 -4.66 18.81
CA VAL A 757 -4.40 -5.54 19.99
C VAL A 757 -2.92 -5.86 20.21
N GLU A 758 -2.13 -5.90 19.13
CA GLU A 758 -0.67 -6.05 19.14
C GLU A 758 0.09 -4.87 19.75
N VAL A 759 -0.39 -3.63 19.60
CA VAL A 759 0.23 -2.43 20.19
C VAL A 759 0.09 -2.47 21.71
N VAL A 760 -1.12 -2.76 22.22
CA VAL A 760 -1.35 -2.92 23.67
C VAL A 760 -0.52 -4.10 24.19
N ALA A 761 -0.52 -5.22 23.48
CA ALA A 761 0.28 -6.39 23.85
C ALA A 761 1.79 -6.05 23.89
N LYS A 762 2.29 -5.25 22.94
CA LYS A 762 3.68 -4.77 22.92
C LYS A 762 4.00 -3.91 24.13
N GLU A 763 3.16 -2.93 24.44
CA GLU A 763 3.37 -2.05 25.60
C GLU A 763 3.36 -2.84 26.92
N ILE A 764 2.45 -3.80 27.05
CA ILE A 764 2.43 -4.71 28.20
C ILE A 764 3.71 -5.56 28.24
N GLN A 765 4.14 -6.14 27.12
CA GLN A 765 5.36 -6.96 27.06
C GLN A 765 6.60 -6.15 27.40
N GLU A 766 6.76 -4.95 26.85
CA GLU A 766 7.91 -4.07 27.14
C GLU A 766 7.96 -3.68 28.62
N GLN A 767 6.80 -3.40 29.22
CA GLN A 767 6.70 -3.14 30.65
C GLN A 767 7.10 -4.38 31.45
N ARG A 768 6.57 -5.55 31.11
CA ARG A 768 6.89 -6.83 31.77
C ARG A 768 8.35 -7.21 31.64
N HIS A 769 8.95 -6.97 30.49
CA HIS A 769 10.38 -7.18 30.25
C HIS A 769 11.23 -6.32 31.19
N LYS A 770 10.94 -5.02 31.30
CA LYS A 770 11.64 -4.10 32.21
C LYS A 770 11.50 -4.53 33.67
N GLU A 771 10.29 -4.86 34.09
CA GLU A 771 9.99 -5.33 35.44
C GLU A 771 10.74 -6.63 35.75
N MET A 772 10.69 -7.62 34.85
CA MET A 772 11.41 -8.89 34.97
C MET A 772 12.93 -8.67 35.08
N VAL A 773 13.52 -7.85 34.21
CA VAL A 773 14.94 -7.52 34.23
C VAL A 773 15.34 -6.88 35.57
N SER A 774 14.50 -5.99 36.10
CA SER A 774 14.77 -5.31 37.37
C SER A 774 14.83 -6.26 38.57
N ARG A 775 14.00 -7.32 38.58
CA ARG A 775 13.96 -8.31 39.66
C ARG A 775 14.99 -9.42 39.52
N SER A 776 15.43 -9.71 38.30
CA SER A 776 16.18 -10.93 37.99
C SER A 776 17.64 -10.72 37.58
N VAL A 777 18.10 -9.52 37.18
CA VAL A 777 19.51 -9.30 36.79
C VAL A 777 20.44 -9.13 38.01
N VAL A 778 21.67 -9.65 37.91
CA VAL A 778 22.75 -9.40 38.88
C VAL A 778 23.59 -8.21 38.39
N VAL A 779 23.69 -7.14 39.19
CA VAL A 779 24.74 -6.11 38.98
C VAL A 779 25.92 -6.50 39.85
N ASP A 780 26.95 -7.10 39.23
CA ASP A 780 28.22 -7.36 39.91
C ASP A 780 28.94 -6.02 40.15
N LYS A 781 28.78 -5.45 41.35
CA LYS A 781 29.45 -4.19 41.73
C LYS A 781 30.98 -4.32 41.81
N SER A 782 31.53 -5.53 41.71
CA SER A 782 32.97 -5.82 41.77
C SER A 782 33.68 -5.70 40.41
N LYS A 783 32.95 -5.63 39.30
CA LYS A 783 33.53 -5.48 37.96
C LYS A 783 33.06 -4.15 37.37
N GLY A 784 33.99 -3.22 37.21
CA GLY A 784 33.73 -1.90 36.66
C GLY A 784 32.93 -1.98 35.36
N VAL A 785 31.94 -1.10 35.22
CA VAL A 785 31.01 -1.05 34.09
C VAL A 785 31.78 -0.78 32.79
N GLY A 786 32.05 -1.83 32.03
CA GLY A 786 32.40 -1.74 30.62
C GLY A 786 31.14 -1.42 29.80
N LYS A 787 31.22 -0.42 28.92
CA LYS A 787 30.19 -0.17 27.90
C LYS A 787 30.14 -1.38 26.95
N GLY A 788 29.21 -2.31 27.16
CA GLY A 788 28.96 -3.39 26.21
C GLY A 788 28.21 -4.62 26.72
N ASP A 789 28.11 -4.87 28.03
CA ASP A 789 27.58 -6.15 28.51
C ASP A 789 26.04 -6.16 28.62
N GLU A 790 25.42 -7.08 27.87
CA GLU A 790 23.97 -7.31 27.83
C GLU A 790 23.47 -7.80 29.21
N LYS A 791 22.46 -7.12 29.80
CA LYS A 791 21.91 -7.47 31.10
C LYS A 791 21.02 -8.73 31.01
N VAL A 792 21.61 -9.92 31.13
CA VAL A 792 20.87 -11.19 31.04
C VAL A 792 20.26 -11.60 32.39
N SER A 793 18.98 -11.97 32.40
CA SER A 793 18.24 -12.47 33.57
C SER A 793 18.76 -13.81 34.06
N VAL A 794 18.86 -14.01 35.38
CA VAL A 794 19.18 -15.33 35.98
C VAL A 794 18.08 -16.38 35.78
N LEU A 795 16.88 -15.97 35.37
CA LEU A 795 15.77 -16.87 35.07
C LEU A 795 15.89 -17.48 33.67
N ARG A 796 16.78 -16.95 32.82
CA ARG A 796 17.02 -17.50 31.49
C ARG A 796 17.77 -18.82 31.61
N GLY A 797 17.10 -19.93 31.30
CA GLY A 797 17.70 -21.26 31.38
C GLY A 797 18.67 -21.53 30.23
N ASN A 798 19.67 -22.37 30.49
CA ASN A 798 20.66 -22.87 29.56
C ASN A 798 20.46 -24.37 29.30
N ILE A 799 20.05 -24.70 28.08
CA ILE A 799 19.77 -26.10 27.67
C ILE A 799 20.94 -27.08 27.88
N LYS A 800 22.18 -26.58 27.95
CA LYS A 800 23.39 -27.40 28.14
C LYS A 800 23.57 -27.88 29.58
N ASP A 801 22.98 -27.17 30.53
CA ASP A 801 23.11 -27.46 31.96
C ASP A 801 21.95 -28.34 32.48
N ALA A 802 20.96 -28.60 31.63
CA ALA A 802 19.80 -29.43 31.94
C ALA A 802 20.18 -30.85 32.36
N LYS A 803 19.42 -31.39 33.33
CA LYS A 803 19.52 -32.75 33.82
C LYS A 803 18.24 -33.52 33.48
N PHE A 804 18.42 -34.79 33.12
CA PHE A 804 17.33 -35.67 32.71
C PHE A 804 17.27 -36.91 33.60
N LYS A 805 16.05 -37.33 33.94
CA LYS A 805 15.76 -38.52 34.73
C LYS A 805 16.50 -39.77 34.23
N ASP A 806 16.56 -39.97 32.93
CA ASP A 806 17.16 -41.16 32.31
C ASP A 806 18.69 -41.03 32.12
N GLY A 807 19.32 -39.98 32.68
CA GLY A 807 20.78 -39.79 32.66
C GLY A 807 21.36 -39.41 31.29
N VAL A 808 20.52 -38.97 30.35
CA VAL A 808 20.95 -38.56 29.00
C VAL A 808 21.90 -37.36 29.10
N ASN A 809 23.01 -37.40 28.35
CA ASN A 809 24.02 -36.35 28.39
C ASN A 809 23.60 -35.14 27.52
N PRO A 810 23.48 -33.92 28.07
CA PRO A 810 23.13 -32.71 27.32
C PRO A 810 24.25 -32.21 26.40
N SER A 811 25.47 -32.80 26.41
CA SER A 811 26.60 -32.32 25.60
C SER A 811 26.34 -32.28 24.09
N GLY A 812 25.34 -33.00 23.59
CA GLY A 812 24.87 -32.95 22.20
C GLY A 812 23.88 -31.82 21.88
N LEU A 813 23.35 -31.12 22.89
CA LEU A 813 22.37 -30.03 22.75
C LEU A 813 23.08 -28.70 22.50
N ASN A 814 23.35 -28.39 21.23
CA ASN A 814 23.98 -27.13 20.84
C ASN A 814 22.95 -26.03 20.53
N ARG A 815 21.77 -26.42 20.04
CA ARG A 815 20.66 -25.54 19.68
C ARG A 815 19.35 -26.09 20.19
N VAL A 816 18.38 -25.21 20.40
CA VAL A 816 17.01 -25.58 20.80
C VAL A 816 16.39 -26.63 19.87
N CYS A 817 16.68 -26.56 18.56
CA CYS A 817 16.16 -27.54 17.60
C CYS A 817 16.76 -28.95 17.73
N ASP A 818 17.87 -29.11 18.44
CA ASP A 818 18.51 -30.41 18.65
C ASP A 818 17.80 -31.23 19.75
N ILE A 819 16.84 -30.62 20.48
CA ILE A 819 16.02 -31.28 21.50
C ILE A 819 15.12 -32.36 20.85
N LYS A 820 15.30 -33.60 21.28
CA LYS A 820 14.53 -34.81 20.94
C LYS A 820 13.76 -35.36 22.14
N LYS A 821 12.88 -36.34 21.91
CA LYS A 821 12.06 -37.01 22.95
C LYS A 821 12.85 -37.66 24.08
N GLU A 822 14.13 -37.95 23.88
CA GLU A 822 15.05 -38.51 24.89
C GLU A 822 15.43 -37.51 26.00
N TYR A 823 15.38 -36.20 25.72
CA TYR A 823 15.68 -35.15 26.69
C TYR A 823 14.40 -34.77 27.46
N THR A 824 13.99 -35.61 28.41
CA THR A 824 12.77 -35.38 29.19
C THR A 824 12.90 -35.84 30.64
N ASN A 825 12.13 -35.20 31.52
CA ASN A 825 11.90 -35.66 32.89
C ASN A 825 10.52 -36.30 33.08
N ASP A 826 9.84 -36.72 32.00
CA ASP A 826 8.59 -37.49 32.07
C ASP A 826 8.79 -38.78 32.87
N THR A 827 7.92 -39.03 33.85
CA THR A 827 7.93 -40.25 34.66
C THR A 827 7.85 -41.53 33.81
N ARG A 828 7.24 -41.46 32.62
CA ARG A 828 7.08 -42.58 31.68
C ARG A 828 8.29 -42.81 30.76
N GLY A 829 9.28 -41.91 30.78
CA GLY A 829 10.45 -41.96 29.90
C GLY A 829 10.14 -41.65 28.42
N SER A 830 11.15 -41.70 27.56
CA SER A 830 11.04 -41.32 26.15
C SER A 830 10.31 -42.32 25.24
N THR A 831 10.25 -43.60 25.64
CA THR A 831 9.62 -44.68 24.85
C THR A 831 8.10 -44.69 24.97
N ASN A 832 7.58 -44.58 26.20
CA ASN A 832 6.14 -44.68 26.51
C ASN A 832 5.52 -43.33 26.90
N GLY A 833 6.36 -42.31 27.10
CA GLY A 833 5.97 -40.96 27.49
C GLY A 833 6.01 -39.98 26.33
N GLY A 834 6.12 -38.70 26.67
CA GLY A 834 6.26 -37.60 25.71
C GLY A 834 5.10 -36.60 25.73
N PRO A 835 5.33 -35.38 25.22
CA PRO A 835 4.37 -34.29 25.30
C PRO A 835 2.99 -34.54 24.69
N CYS A 836 2.91 -35.18 23.50
CA CYS A 836 1.64 -35.42 22.83
C CYS A 836 0.99 -36.78 23.18
N THR A 837 1.62 -37.57 24.06
CA THR A 837 1.18 -38.94 24.34
C THR A 837 -0.17 -38.94 25.06
N GLY A 838 -1.17 -39.60 24.45
CA GLY A 838 -2.54 -39.64 24.94
C GLY A 838 -3.40 -38.43 24.54
N LYS A 839 -2.93 -37.58 23.62
CA LYS A 839 -3.67 -36.41 23.10
C LYS A 839 -4.24 -36.72 21.71
N ASP A 840 -5.49 -36.32 21.46
CA ASP A 840 -6.15 -36.36 20.13
C ASP A 840 -6.14 -37.73 19.39
N ASN A 841 -6.44 -38.83 20.09
CA ASN A 841 -6.64 -40.20 19.58
C ASN A 841 -6.06 -40.45 18.17
N ASP A 842 -4.85 -41.03 18.07
CA ASP A 842 -3.96 -40.95 16.89
C ASP A 842 -4.49 -41.40 15.51
N ASN A 843 -5.73 -41.90 15.38
CA ASN A 843 -6.37 -42.25 14.11
C ASN A 843 -7.76 -41.62 13.85
N ASN A 844 -8.38 -40.93 14.83
CA ASN A 844 -9.73 -40.33 14.70
C ASN A 844 -9.89 -38.96 15.41
N GLY A 845 -8.77 -38.28 15.67
CA GLY A 845 -8.76 -37.00 16.38
C GLY A 845 -9.48 -35.87 15.63
N GLU A 846 -9.83 -34.81 16.38
CA GLU A 846 -10.53 -33.62 15.90
C GLU A 846 -9.80 -32.29 16.21
N ARG A 847 -8.60 -32.37 16.80
CA ARG A 847 -7.78 -31.21 17.25
C ARG A 847 -7.74 -30.02 16.29
N MET A 848 -7.58 -30.27 14.99
CA MET A 848 -7.50 -29.24 13.96
C MET A 848 -8.59 -29.43 12.89
N LYS A 849 -9.66 -30.19 13.15
CA LYS A 849 -10.69 -30.49 12.13
C LYS A 849 -11.68 -29.33 11.99
N ILE A 850 -11.80 -28.77 10.78
CA ILE A 850 -12.72 -27.67 10.49
C ILE A 850 -14.16 -28.11 10.72
N GLY A 851 -14.92 -27.23 11.37
CA GLY A 851 -16.33 -27.48 11.73
C GLY A 851 -16.55 -28.28 13.01
N THR A 852 -15.50 -28.67 13.73
CA THR A 852 -15.61 -29.24 15.08
C THR A 852 -16.19 -28.20 16.05
N PRO A 853 -17.37 -28.41 16.63
CA PRO A 853 -17.96 -27.46 17.58
C PRO A 853 -17.17 -27.44 18.89
N TRP A 854 -16.94 -26.25 19.43
CA TRP A 854 -16.21 -26.10 20.70
C TRP A 854 -17.06 -26.54 21.88
N GLN A 855 -16.46 -27.13 22.91
CA GLN A 855 -17.20 -27.78 23.99
C GLN A 855 -17.19 -26.97 25.29
N THR A 856 -18.28 -27.12 26.08
CA THR A 856 -18.48 -26.50 27.41
C THR A 856 -19.00 -27.51 28.45
N LYS A 857 -18.85 -28.82 28.19
CA LYS A 857 -19.52 -29.90 28.94
C LYS A 857 -18.84 -30.27 30.26
N ASN A 858 -19.62 -30.91 31.14
CA ASN A 858 -19.21 -31.42 32.45
C ASN A 858 -18.00 -32.39 32.40
N ASP A 859 -17.84 -33.17 31.33
CA ASP A 859 -16.71 -34.11 31.19
C ASP A 859 -15.35 -33.39 31.06
N LEU A 860 -15.36 -32.13 30.58
CA LEU A 860 -14.18 -31.26 30.52
C LEU A 860 -13.97 -30.47 31.81
N GLN A 861 -14.87 -30.58 32.80
CA GLN A 861 -14.82 -29.87 34.09
C GLN A 861 -14.75 -28.34 33.93
N ILE A 862 -15.43 -27.76 32.93
CA ILE A 862 -15.50 -26.31 32.73
C ILE A 862 -16.66 -25.75 33.56
N THR A 863 -16.39 -24.81 34.46
CA THR A 863 -17.40 -24.20 35.35
C THR A 863 -17.94 -22.87 34.83
N ASP A 864 -17.24 -22.20 33.91
CA ASP A 864 -17.69 -20.95 33.30
C ASP A 864 -18.63 -21.26 32.10
N PRO A 865 -19.94 -20.94 32.18
CA PRO A 865 -20.90 -21.25 31.13
C PRO A 865 -20.68 -20.44 29.83
N TYR A 866 -19.84 -19.42 29.87
CA TYR A 866 -19.48 -18.57 28.72
C TYR A 866 -18.14 -18.95 28.08
N LEU A 867 -17.42 -19.93 28.63
CA LEU A 867 -16.12 -20.35 28.16
C LEU A 867 -16.22 -21.57 27.24
N PHE A 868 -15.83 -21.40 25.97
CA PHE A 868 -15.76 -22.47 24.97
C PHE A 868 -14.31 -22.85 24.74
N LEU A 869 -13.97 -24.12 24.97
CA LEU A 869 -12.60 -24.60 24.85
C LEU A 869 -12.26 -24.91 23.38
N PRO A 870 -11.18 -24.34 22.82
CA PRO A 870 -10.71 -24.72 21.49
C PRO A 870 -10.26 -26.20 21.46
N PRO A 871 -10.63 -26.99 20.44
CA PRO A 871 -10.13 -28.37 20.29
C PRO A 871 -8.60 -28.47 20.28
N ARG A 872 -7.92 -27.43 19.76
CA ARG A 872 -6.46 -27.30 19.81
C ARG A 872 -5.92 -27.28 21.25
N ARG A 873 -6.54 -26.50 22.14
CA ARG A 873 -6.15 -26.38 23.55
C ARG A 873 -6.51 -27.65 24.33
N GLU A 874 -7.65 -28.26 24.05
CA GLU A 874 -8.07 -29.53 24.67
C GLU A 874 -7.01 -30.62 24.48
N HIS A 875 -6.41 -30.66 23.30
CA HIS A 875 -5.43 -31.67 22.92
C HIS A 875 -3.99 -31.14 22.84
N ILE A 876 -3.68 -30.06 23.54
CA ILE A 876 -2.33 -29.48 23.58
C ILE A 876 -1.31 -30.49 24.14
N CYS A 877 -0.11 -30.50 23.57
CA CYS A 877 0.94 -31.46 23.89
C CYS A 877 1.70 -31.08 25.17
N THR A 878 1.08 -31.26 26.32
CA THR A 878 1.66 -30.97 27.65
C THR A 878 1.72 -32.20 28.57
N SER A 879 1.51 -33.42 28.04
CA SER A 879 1.47 -34.65 28.84
C SER A 879 2.76 -34.92 29.60
N ASN A 880 3.92 -34.46 29.11
CA ASN A 880 5.19 -34.59 29.82
C ASN A 880 5.26 -33.67 31.05
N LEU A 881 4.61 -32.51 31.01
CA LEU A 881 4.49 -31.59 32.15
C LEU A 881 3.47 -32.10 33.18
N GLU A 882 2.36 -32.67 32.72
CA GLU A 882 1.35 -33.33 33.57
C GLU A 882 1.95 -34.49 34.38
N LYS A 883 2.92 -35.21 33.78
CA LYS A 883 3.55 -36.42 34.34
C LYS A 883 5.04 -36.23 34.61
N ILE A 884 5.46 -34.99 34.84
CA ILE A 884 6.87 -34.66 35.11
C ILE A 884 7.32 -35.25 36.44
N ASN A 885 8.53 -35.81 36.49
CA ASN A 885 9.13 -36.28 37.72
C ASN A 885 9.74 -35.08 38.47
N VAL A 886 8.95 -34.46 39.36
CA VAL A 886 9.35 -33.28 40.12
C VAL A 886 10.68 -33.49 40.85
N ASN A 887 10.92 -34.66 41.45
CA ASN A 887 12.16 -34.96 42.17
C ASN A 887 13.39 -34.97 41.25
N SER A 888 13.25 -35.45 40.01
CA SER A 888 14.35 -35.49 39.04
C SER A 888 14.73 -34.08 38.57
N VAL A 889 13.73 -33.21 38.42
CA VAL A 889 13.93 -31.80 38.05
C VAL A 889 14.53 -31.02 39.23
N THR A 890 14.02 -31.21 40.45
CA THR A 890 14.37 -30.41 41.63
C THR A 890 15.62 -30.89 42.39
N GLY A 891 16.04 -32.15 42.20
CA GLY A 891 17.08 -32.79 43.02
C GLY A 891 18.54 -32.53 42.63
N ASN A 892 18.81 -31.82 41.52
CA ASN A 892 20.14 -31.79 40.89
C ASN A 892 20.77 -30.38 40.75
N GLY A 893 20.23 -29.35 41.40
CA GLY A 893 20.81 -27.99 41.45
C GLY A 893 20.72 -27.14 40.17
N ASN A 894 20.18 -27.70 39.07
CA ASN A 894 19.95 -27.03 37.77
C ASN A 894 18.46 -27.07 37.41
N VAL A 895 17.62 -26.64 38.35
CA VAL A 895 16.16 -26.84 38.27
C VAL A 895 15.57 -26.03 37.13
N ASN A 896 16.02 -24.77 37.02
CA ASN A 896 15.61 -23.85 35.97
C ASN A 896 15.89 -24.41 34.56
N ASP A 897 17.11 -24.90 34.34
CA ASP A 897 17.57 -25.41 33.05
C ASP A 897 16.85 -26.71 32.66
N SER A 898 16.70 -27.61 33.62
CA SER A 898 16.04 -28.90 33.42
C SER A 898 14.56 -28.72 33.11
N PHE A 899 13.89 -27.82 33.84
CA PHE A 899 12.50 -27.48 33.60
C PHE A 899 12.28 -26.82 32.24
N LEU A 900 13.17 -25.89 31.84
CA LEU A 900 13.10 -25.24 30.53
C LEU A 900 13.07 -26.26 29.39
N VAL A 901 13.93 -27.29 29.42
CA VAL A 901 13.99 -28.28 28.33
C VAL A 901 12.68 -29.06 28.18
N ASP A 902 11.99 -29.43 29.27
CA ASP A 902 10.69 -30.10 29.18
C ASP A 902 9.60 -29.18 28.58
N VAL A 903 9.66 -27.87 28.85
CA VAL A 903 8.76 -26.87 28.22
C VAL A 903 9.09 -26.68 26.74
N LEU A 904 10.38 -26.59 26.37
CA LEU A 904 10.82 -26.51 24.98
C LEU A 904 10.39 -27.75 24.18
N LEU A 905 10.53 -28.94 24.77
CA LEU A 905 10.10 -30.20 24.16
C LEU A 905 8.58 -30.23 23.95
N ALA A 906 7.81 -29.77 24.92
CA ALA A 906 6.35 -29.66 24.80
C ALA A 906 5.93 -28.72 23.66
N ALA A 907 6.47 -27.51 23.63
CA ALA A 907 6.18 -26.51 22.62
C ALA A 907 6.57 -27.00 21.20
N LYS A 908 7.76 -27.59 21.05
CA LYS A 908 8.25 -28.14 19.78
C LYS A 908 7.30 -29.20 19.21
N LEU A 909 6.93 -30.20 20.02
CA LEU A 909 6.06 -31.27 19.56
C LEU A 909 4.61 -30.80 19.36
N ASP A 910 4.15 -29.79 20.10
CA ASP A 910 2.83 -29.20 19.88
C ASP A 910 2.73 -28.56 18.49
N ALA A 911 3.73 -27.75 18.12
CA ALA A 911 3.81 -27.12 16.81
C ALA A 911 3.89 -28.16 15.68
N GLU A 912 4.67 -29.23 15.87
CA GLU A 912 4.73 -30.36 14.94
C GLU A 912 3.37 -31.04 14.77
N LYS A 913 2.67 -31.32 15.88
CA LYS A 913 1.37 -31.99 15.85
C LYS A 913 0.30 -31.12 15.19
N ILE A 914 0.33 -29.79 15.37
CA ILE A 914 -0.54 -28.85 14.65
C ILE A 914 -0.32 -28.94 13.14
N LYS A 915 0.95 -28.87 12.71
CA LYS A 915 1.34 -28.98 11.29
C LYS A 915 0.85 -30.30 10.69
N GLU A 916 1.07 -31.41 11.39
CA GLU A 916 0.65 -32.76 10.96
C GLU A 916 -0.88 -32.89 10.86
N LYS A 917 -1.59 -32.49 11.92
CA LYS A 917 -3.04 -32.73 12.06
C LYS A 917 -3.86 -31.83 11.14
N TYR A 918 -3.46 -30.58 10.94
CA TYR A 918 -4.18 -29.68 10.03
C TYR A 918 -4.25 -30.25 8.61
N ILE A 919 -3.13 -30.82 8.10
CA ILE A 919 -3.11 -31.49 6.80
C ILE A 919 -4.05 -32.70 6.79
N LYS A 920 -3.84 -33.62 7.74
CA LYS A 920 -4.55 -34.91 7.77
C LYS A 920 -6.06 -34.76 7.97
N GLN A 921 -6.49 -33.72 8.69
CA GLN A 921 -7.89 -33.53 9.06
C GLN A 921 -8.67 -32.66 8.06
N ASN A 922 -8.00 -31.81 7.26
CA ASN A 922 -8.70 -30.84 6.39
C ASN A 922 -8.32 -30.91 4.90
N THR A 923 -7.21 -31.56 4.52
CA THR A 923 -6.74 -31.58 3.12
C THR A 923 -6.41 -33.01 2.65
N GLN A 924 -6.90 -33.43 1.48
CA GLN A 924 -6.59 -34.76 0.90
C GLN A 924 -5.36 -34.78 -0.03
N ILE A 925 -4.66 -33.65 -0.26
CA ILE A 925 -3.52 -33.57 -1.21
C ILE A 925 -2.38 -32.68 -0.66
N SER A 926 -1.14 -33.05 -1.00
CA SER A 926 0.16 -32.54 -0.53
C SER A 926 0.58 -31.11 -0.95
N VAL A 927 -0.35 -30.19 -1.25
CA VAL A 927 0.01 -28.82 -1.68
C VAL A 927 -0.55 -27.79 -0.70
N TYR A 928 0.35 -27.00 -0.10
CA TYR A 928 0.02 -25.89 0.77
C TYR A 928 -0.39 -24.66 -0.05
N GLU A 929 -1.67 -24.28 0.00
CA GLU A 929 -2.07 -22.93 -0.38
C GLU A 929 -1.50 -21.91 0.64
N GLU A 930 -1.21 -20.69 0.19
CA GLU A 930 -0.59 -19.64 1.03
C GLU A 930 -1.45 -19.27 2.25
N ASN A 931 -2.78 -19.30 2.10
CA ASN A 931 -3.73 -19.07 3.19
C ASN A 931 -3.71 -20.16 4.27
N ASP A 932 -3.39 -21.41 3.90
CA ASP A 932 -3.26 -22.51 4.85
C ASP A 932 -1.97 -22.39 5.66
N LYS A 933 -0.88 -21.91 5.05
CA LYS A 933 0.38 -21.63 5.77
C LYS A 933 0.20 -20.59 6.87
N GLU A 934 -0.58 -19.55 6.59
CA GLU A 934 -0.88 -18.51 7.58
C GLU A 934 -1.83 -19.02 8.67
N THR A 935 -2.83 -19.83 8.31
CA THR A 935 -3.74 -20.46 9.28
C THR A 935 -2.98 -21.32 10.29
N VAL A 936 -2.09 -22.19 9.80
CA VAL A 936 -1.26 -23.05 10.66
C VAL A 936 -0.34 -22.21 11.54
N CYS A 937 0.25 -21.14 11.01
CA CYS A 937 1.06 -20.21 11.78
C CYS A 937 0.26 -19.53 12.92
N ARG A 938 -0.97 -19.07 12.68
CA ARG A 938 -1.84 -18.52 13.73
C ARG A 938 -2.18 -19.56 14.80
N ALA A 939 -2.46 -20.80 14.43
CA ALA A 939 -2.68 -21.89 15.40
C ALA A 939 -1.44 -22.15 16.28
N ILE A 940 -0.23 -22.12 15.71
CA ILE A 940 1.03 -22.23 16.46
C ILE A 940 1.20 -21.04 17.42
N ARG A 941 0.87 -19.82 16.99
CA ARG A 941 0.85 -18.62 17.86
C ARG A 941 -0.14 -18.76 19.02
N TYR A 942 -1.34 -19.27 18.78
CA TYR A 942 -2.32 -19.51 19.85
C TYR A 942 -1.83 -20.58 20.84
N SER A 943 -1.20 -21.67 20.36
CA SER A 943 -0.58 -22.67 21.23
C SER A 943 0.59 -22.13 22.03
N PHE A 944 1.44 -21.27 21.46
CA PHE A 944 2.51 -20.59 22.19
C PHE A 944 1.95 -19.79 23.38
N ALA A 945 0.87 -19.03 23.14
CA ALA A 945 0.22 -18.27 24.19
C ALA A 945 -0.42 -19.17 25.27
N ASP A 946 -1.12 -20.24 24.88
CA ASP A 946 -1.76 -21.16 25.83
C ASP A 946 -0.74 -21.91 26.69
N ILE A 947 0.38 -22.36 26.11
CA ILE A 947 1.52 -22.89 26.90
C ILE A 947 1.99 -21.83 27.89
N GLY A 948 2.10 -20.57 27.44
CA GLY A 948 2.39 -19.46 28.32
C GLY A 948 1.42 -19.33 29.49
N ASP A 949 0.11 -19.40 29.25
CA ASP A 949 -0.89 -19.30 30.33
C ASP A 949 -0.85 -20.48 31.30
N ILE A 950 -0.60 -21.70 30.81
CA ILE A 950 -0.37 -22.89 31.66
C ILE A 950 0.84 -22.63 32.56
N ILE A 951 1.95 -22.15 32.01
CA ILE A 951 3.19 -21.88 32.75
C ILE A 951 3.05 -20.70 33.70
N LYS A 952 2.33 -19.64 33.33
CA LYS A 952 2.07 -18.46 34.20
C LYS A 952 1.03 -18.74 35.29
N GLY A 953 0.20 -19.78 35.12
CA GLY A 953 -0.89 -20.10 36.03
C GLY A 953 -2.12 -19.22 35.81
N THR A 954 -2.36 -18.82 34.57
CA THR A 954 -3.49 -17.99 34.12
C THR A 954 -4.42 -18.69 33.14
N ASP A 955 -4.22 -19.99 32.89
CA ASP A 955 -5.06 -20.77 32.00
C ASP A 955 -6.49 -20.90 32.54
N LEU A 956 -7.47 -20.69 31.68
CA LEU A 956 -8.90 -20.70 32.02
C LEU A 956 -9.45 -22.13 32.19
N TRP A 957 -8.69 -23.17 31.80
CA TRP A 957 -9.09 -24.59 31.94
C TRP A 957 -8.51 -25.27 33.19
N PHE A 958 -8.48 -24.54 34.30
CA PHE A 958 -7.82 -24.92 35.56
C PHE A 958 -8.56 -25.97 36.42
N GLU A 959 -9.86 -26.20 36.21
CA GLU A 959 -10.65 -27.14 37.03
C GLU A 959 -10.40 -28.61 36.65
N ASN A 960 -9.87 -28.85 35.45
CA ASN A 960 -9.56 -30.17 34.93
C ASN A 960 -8.55 -30.92 35.82
N ARG A 961 -8.80 -32.20 36.10
CA ARG A 961 -7.92 -33.03 36.95
C ARG A 961 -6.46 -33.09 36.47
N GLY A 962 -6.25 -33.17 35.15
CA GLY A 962 -4.92 -33.16 34.54
C GLY A 962 -4.24 -31.82 34.77
N GLU A 963 -4.93 -30.73 34.45
CA GLU A 963 -4.42 -29.37 34.65
C GLU A 963 -4.10 -29.07 36.13
N LYS A 964 -4.97 -29.46 37.07
CA LYS A 964 -4.69 -29.37 38.52
C LYS A 964 -3.42 -30.10 38.93
N THR A 965 -3.11 -31.20 38.24
CA THR A 965 -1.89 -31.98 38.51
C THR A 965 -0.68 -31.26 37.94
N THR A 966 -0.78 -30.74 36.71
CA THR A 966 0.24 -29.86 36.11
C THR A 966 0.54 -28.67 37.02
N GLN A 967 -0.47 -27.92 37.46
CA GLN A 967 -0.27 -26.75 38.31
C GLN A 967 0.41 -27.10 39.64
N ARG A 968 0.01 -28.21 40.30
CA ARG A 968 0.69 -28.70 41.51
C ARG A 968 2.16 -29.08 41.28
N ASN A 969 2.49 -29.64 40.12
CA ASN A 969 3.89 -29.94 39.77
C ASN A 969 4.67 -28.66 39.52
N LEU A 970 4.08 -27.70 38.79
CA LEU A 970 4.69 -26.40 38.51
C LEU A 970 4.94 -25.62 39.80
N GLU A 971 3.98 -25.58 40.73
CA GLU A 971 4.14 -24.94 42.04
C GLU A 971 5.37 -25.45 42.80
N GLN A 972 5.58 -26.78 42.85
CA GLN A 972 6.75 -27.38 43.51
C GLN A 972 8.07 -27.06 42.77
N ILE A 973 8.05 -27.03 41.44
CA ILE A 973 9.25 -26.68 40.66
C ILE A 973 9.60 -25.20 40.87
N PHE A 974 8.61 -24.30 40.83
CA PHE A 974 8.82 -22.86 41.03
C PHE A 974 9.20 -22.51 42.48
N GLU A 975 8.71 -23.27 43.47
CA GLU A 975 9.22 -23.20 44.84
C GLU A 975 10.73 -23.46 44.87
N LYS A 976 11.18 -24.53 44.20
CA LYS A 976 12.60 -24.87 44.15
C LYS A 976 13.43 -23.86 43.36
N ILE A 977 12.93 -23.36 42.23
CA ILE A 977 13.57 -22.27 41.49
C ILE A 977 13.71 -21.04 42.39
N LYS A 978 12.67 -20.68 43.16
CA LYS A 978 12.72 -19.58 44.11
C LYS A 978 13.79 -19.80 45.19
N GLU A 979 13.93 -21.02 45.72
CA GLU A 979 14.98 -21.34 46.69
C GLU A 979 16.39 -21.12 46.12
N GLU A 980 16.63 -21.51 44.87
CA GLU A 980 17.93 -21.35 44.19
C GLU A 980 18.27 -19.87 43.89
N LEU A 981 17.28 -18.99 43.86
CA LEU A 981 17.45 -17.56 43.59
C LEU A 981 17.86 -16.72 44.82
N GLY A 982 17.87 -17.30 46.02
CA GLY A 982 18.31 -16.63 47.25
C GLY A 982 17.43 -15.44 47.65
N ASP A 983 18.04 -14.26 47.86
CA ASP A 983 17.37 -13.03 48.31
C ASP A 983 16.50 -12.35 47.22
N LYS A 984 16.44 -12.90 46.01
CA LYS A 984 15.56 -12.40 44.95
C LYS A 984 14.14 -12.94 45.17
N TYR A 985 13.13 -12.14 44.79
CA TYR A 985 11.71 -12.45 44.97
C TYR A 985 11.36 -12.68 46.47
N ILE A 986 11.39 -11.62 47.28
CA ILE A 986 10.94 -11.58 48.68
C ILE A 986 9.55 -10.92 48.76
N GLY A 987 8.74 -11.27 49.78
CA GLY A 987 7.44 -10.64 50.01
C GLY A 987 6.33 -11.22 49.13
N ASP A 988 5.45 -10.36 48.60
CA ASP A 988 4.31 -10.79 47.77
C ASP A 988 4.72 -11.51 46.49
N GLU A 989 5.91 -11.21 45.96
CA GLU A 989 6.49 -11.84 44.77
C GLU A 989 6.86 -13.31 44.99
N ALA A 990 7.00 -13.74 46.24
CA ALA A 990 7.40 -15.09 46.66
C ALA A 990 6.22 -15.97 47.13
N LYS A 991 4.98 -15.50 47.02
CA LYS A 991 3.81 -16.23 47.53
C LYS A 991 3.38 -17.32 46.55
N SER A 992 3.22 -18.56 47.04
CA SER A 992 2.55 -19.64 46.31
C SER A 992 1.17 -19.15 45.79
N PRO A 993 0.83 -19.35 44.50
CA PRO A 993 1.44 -20.25 43.52
C PRO A 993 2.55 -19.61 42.65
N TYR A 994 3.30 -18.65 43.19
CA TYR A 994 4.46 -17.99 42.61
C TYR A 994 4.18 -17.23 41.32
N LYS A 995 2.96 -16.67 41.15
CA LYS A 995 2.51 -16.06 39.90
C LYS A 995 3.52 -15.04 39.34
N GLN A 996 4.06 -14.14 40.17
CA GLN A 996 5.03 -13.13 39.71
C GLN A 996 6.33 -13.74 39.17
N LEU A 997 6.90 -14.71 39.89
CA LEU A 997 8.08 -15.45 39.43
C LEU A 997 7.79 -16.23 38.13
N ARG A 998 6.60 -16.82 38.01
CA ARG A 998 6.18 -17.56 36.81
C ARG A 998 6.03 -16.64 35.58
N PHE A 999 5.49 -15.43 35.76
CA PHE A 999 5.44 -14.40 34.70
C PHE A 999 6.84 -14.00 34.24
N ASP A 1000 7.73 -13.73 35.19
CA ASP A 1000 9.10 -13.32 34.90
C ASP A 1000 9.92 -14.45 34.26
N TRP A 1001 9.70 -15.69 34.70
CA TRP A 1001 10.31 -16.87 34.11
C TRP A 1001 9.87 -17.08 32.67
N TRP A 1002 8.57 -16.92 32.40
CA TRP A 1002 8.05 -16.97 31.03
C TRP A 1002 8.70 -15.89 30.17
N GLU A 1003 8.71 -14.63 30.62
CA GLU A 1003 9.31 -13.52 29.87
C GLU A 1003 10.81 -13.74 29.60
N ALA A 1004 11.56 -14.31 30.53
CA ALA A 1004 12.98 -14.61 30.35
C ALA A 1004 13.24 -15.74 29.32
N ASN A 1005 12.27 -16.61 29.05
CA ASN A 1005 12.45 -17.84 28.25
C ASN A 1005 11.57 -17.93 27.00
N ARG A 1006 10.57 -17.06 26.84
CA ARG A 1006 9.58 -17.10 25.76
C ARG A 1006 10.19 -17.12 24.35
N ASP A 1007 11.31 -16.43 24.14
CA ASP A 1007 12.02 -16.43 22.85
C ASP A 1007 12.63 -17.80 22.53
N GLN A 1008 13.16 -18.51 23.54
CA GLN A 1008 13.67 -19.87 23.38
C GLN A 1008 12.53 -20.84 23.03
N ILE A 1009 11.39 -20.67 23.71
CA ILE A 1009 10.18 -21.47 23.50
C ILE A 1009 9.63 -21.25 22.08
N TRP A 1010 9.53 -20.01 21.62
CA TRP A 1010 9.12 -19.72 20.26
C TRP A 1010 10.09 -20.30 19.21
N ASN A 1011 11.40 -20.20 19.46
CA ASN A 1011 12.40 -20.81 18.60
C ASN A 1011 12.25 -22.34 18.53
N ALA A 1012 11.85 -23.00 19.62
CA ALA A 1012 11.55 -24.44 19.61
C ALA A 1012 10.36 -24.79 18.70
N MET A 1013 9.32 -23.97 18.71
CA MET A 1013 8.10 -24.17 17.89
C MET A 1013 8.36 -23.97 16.39
N LYS A 1014 9.40 -23.22 16.01
CA LYS A 1014 9.82 -22.99 14.62
C LYS A 1014 10.71 -24.09 14.05
N CYS A 1015 11.24 -24.99 14.89
CA CYS A 1015 12.16 -26.02 14.44
C CYS A 1015 11.52 -26.93 13.38
N GLN A 1016 12.27 -27.26 12.33
CA GLN A 1016 11.83 -28.21 11.31
C GLN A 1016 11.84 -29.62 11.90
N THR A 1017 10.70 -30.32 11.82
CA THR A 1017 10.52 -31.64 12.42
C THR A 1017 10.26 -32.76 11.41
N THR A 1018 9.97 -32.45 10.14
CA THR A 1018 9.64 -33.43 9.09
C THR A 1018 10.57 -33.33 7.87
N ILE A 1019 10.74 -34.46 7.16
CA ILE A 1019 11.40 -34.53 5.84
C ILE A 1019 10.41 -35.18 4.85
N PRO A 1020 9.96 -34.48 3.78
CA PRO A 1020 10.27 -33.10 3.46
C PRO A 1020 9.66 -32.11 4.48
N PRO A 1021 10.24 -30.89 4.63
CA PRO A 1021 9.77 -29.92 5.60
C PRO A 1021 8.36 -29.41 5.28
N VAL A 1022 7.47 -29.47 6.26
CA VAL A 1022 6.22 -28.71 6.23
C VAL A 1022 6.54 -27.24 6.57
N THR A 1023 6.40 -26.35 5.58
CA THR A 1023 6.70 -24.93 5.73
C THR A 1023 5.45 -24.09 6.00
N THR A 1024 5.55 -23.15 6.94
CA THR A 1024 4.48 -22.22 7.36
C THR A 1024 5.01 -20.78 7.39
N SER A 1025 4.13 -19.78 7.40
CA SER A 1025 4.53 -18.36 7.50
C SER A 1025 5.35 -18.04 8.75
N CYS A 1026 5.23 -18.85 9.80
CA CYS A 1026 5.98 -18.67 11.06
C CYS A 1026 7.47 -19.02 10.91
N ASP A 1027 7.83 -19.88 9.95
CA ASP A 1027 9.20 -20.42 9.85
C ASP A 1027 10.23 -19.37 9.40
N THR A 1028 9.79 -18.28 8.75
CA THR A 1028 10.64 -17.16 8.32
C THR A 1028 10.65 -15.98 9.29
N THR A 1029 9.87 -16.05 10.39
CA THR A 1029 9.77 -14.94 11.35
C THR A 1029 10.94 -14.91 12.33
N THR A 1030 11.58 -13.75 12.44
CA THR A 1030 12.66 -13.50 13.41
C THR A 1030 12.14 -12.97 14.75
N VAL A 1031 10.91 -12.47 14.79
CA VAL A 1031 10.30 -11.81 15.96
C VAL A 1031 9.42 -12.80 16.73
N THR A 1032 9.53 -12.80 18.06
CA THR A 1032 8.64 -13.57 18.94
C THR A 1032 7.25 -12.93 18.99
N PRO A 1033 6.16 -13.68 18.72
CA PRO A 1033 4.80 -13.15 18.70
C PRO A 1033 4.40 -12.54 20.03
N LEU A 1034 3.61 -11.45 20.02
CA LEU A 1034 3.11 -10.79 21.23
C LEU A 1034 1.77 -11.36 21.73
N VAL A 1035 1.27 -12.42 21.08
CA VAL A 1035 -0.06 -12.97 21.34
C VAL A 1035 -0.23 -13.45 22.78
N ASP A 1036 0.84 -13.86 23.47
CA ASP A 1036 0.87 -14.30 24.87
C ASP A 1036 0.55 -13.20 25.91
N TYR A 1037 0.51 -11.94 25.45
CA TYR A 1037 0.13 -10.75 26.22
C TYR A 1037 -1.30 -10.26 25.99
N ILE A 1038 -2.05 -10.93 25.11
CA ILE A 1038 -3.49 -10.72 24.92
C ILE A 1038 -4.24 -11.59 25.95
N PRO A 1039 -5.34 -11.18 26.58
CA PRO A 1039 -6.10 -12.05 27.46
C PRO A 1039 -6.60 -13.33 26.78
N GLN A 1040 -6.53 -14.49 27.47
CA GLN A 1040 -6.83 -15.80 26.87
C GLN A 1040 -8.25 -15.89 26.30
N ARG A 1041 -9.23 -15.31 27.01
CA ARG A 1041 -10.62 -15.24 26.54
C ARG A 1041 -10.75 -14.53 25.19
N LEU A 1042 -10.01 -13.44 24.97
CA LEU A 1042 -10.03 -12.69 23.71
C LEU A 1042 -9.34 -13.46 22.57
N ARG A 1043 -8.23 -14.15 22.87
CA ARG A 1043 -7.56 -15.05 21.91
C ARG A 1043 -8.48 -16.16 21.44
N TRP A 1044 -9.11 -16.88 22.37
CA TRP A 1044 -10.03 -17.97 22.05
C TRP A 1044 -11.25 -17.45 21.29
N MET A 1045 -11.76 -16.26 21.60
CA MET A 1045 -12.81 -15.61 20.80
C MET A 1045 -12.36 -15.31 19.36
N THR A 1046 -11.12 -14.85 19.17
CA THR A 1046 -10.56 -14.61 17.82
C THR A 1046 -10.38 -15.91 17.06
N GLU A 1047 -9.79 -16.92 17.69
CA GLU A 1047 -9.63 -18.26 17.11
C GLU A 1047 -11.01 -18.84 16.73
N TRP A 1048 -12.01 -18.76 17.62
CA TRP A 1048 -13.39 -19.22 17.34
C TRP A 1048 -13.96 -18.59 16.07
N ALA A 1049 -13.80 -17.28 15.89
CA ALA A 1049 -14.29 -16.56 14.71
C ALA A 1049 -13.59 -17.04 13.43
N GLU A 1050 -12.28 -17.28 13.48
CA GLU A 1050 -11.52 -17.82 12.33
C GLU A 1050 -12.03 -19.21 11.92
N TRP A 1051 -12.25 -20.10 12.90
CA TRP A 1051 -12.77 -21.46 12.64
C TRP A 1051 -14.21 -21.45 12.12
N TYR A 1052 -15.06 -20.57 12.65
CA TYR A 1052 -16.42 -20.37 12.16
C TYR A 1052 -16.42 -19.97 10.69
N CYS A 1053 -15.60 -19.00 10.30
CA CYS A 1053 -15.57 -18.48 8.94
C CYS A 1053 -15.07 -19.53 7.93
N LYS A 1054 -14.11 -20.39 8.31
CA LYS A 1054 -13.70 -21.55 7.50
C LYS A 1054 -14.84 -22.57 7.32
N MET A 1055 -15.49 -22.95 8.43
CA MET A 1055 -16.62 -23.88 8.40
C MET A 1055 -17.78 -23.34 7.57
N GLN A 1056 -18.10 -22.05 7.70
CA GLN A 1056 -19.19 -21.41 6.99
C GLN A 1056 -18.92 -21.36 5.48
N ASP A 1057 -17.68 -21.05 5.07
CA ASP A 1057 -17.28 -21.02 3.66
C ASP A 1057 -17.39 -22.41 3.02
N GLU A 1058 -16.88 -23.45 3.70
CA GLU A 1058 -17.03 -24.85 3.25
C GLU A 1058 -18.49 -25.27 3.14
N ALA A 1059 -19.29 -25.01 4.19
CA ALA A 1059 -20.71 -25.35 4.20
C ALA A 1059 -21.48 -24.58 3.12
N TYR A 1060 -21.07 -23.35 2.79
CA TYR A 1060 -21.69 -22.55 1.74
C TYR A 1060 -21.30 -23.03 0.33
N LYS A 1061 -20.05 -23.47 0.13
CA LYS A 1061 -19.61 -24.11 -1.11
C LYS A 1061 -20.40 -25.39 -1.39
N ASP A 1062 -20.57 -26.24 -0.38
CA ASP A 1062 -21.42 -27.44 -0.47
C ASP A 1062 -22.86 -27.06 -0.85
N LEU A 1063 -23.44 -26.09 -0.14
CA LEU A 1063 -24.79 -25.60 -0.41
C LEU A 1063 -24.93 -25.09 -1.86
N ARG A 1064 -23.98 -24.30 -2.33
CA ARG A 1064 -23.99 -23.74 -3.68
C ARG A 1064 -23.96 -24.86 -4.72
N LYS A 1065 -23.04 -25.81 -4.59
CA LYS A 1065 -22.89 -26.94 -5.50
C LYS A 1065 -24.17 -27.76 -5.63
N GLU A 1066 -24.80 -28.11 -4.50
CA GLU A 1066 -26.05 -28.88 -4.49
C GLU A 1066 -27.28 -28.08 -4.97
N CYS A 1067 -27.19 -26.75 -5.01
CA CYS A 1067 -28.27 -25.87 -5.47
C CYS A 1067 -28.06 -25.28 -6.88
N ASP A 1068 -26.92 -25.52 -7.54
CA ASP A 1068 -26.59 -24.91 -8.83
C ASP A 1068 -27.60 -25.29 -9.93
N GLY A 1069 -28.10 -26.55 -9.96
CA GLY A 1069 -29.10 -27.00 -10.92
C GLY A 1069 -30.52 -26.43 -10.69
N CYS A 1070 -30.87 -26.10 -9.45
CA CYS A 1070 -32.15 -25.46 -9.14
C CYS A 1070 -32.12 -23.95 -9.45
N ARG A 1071 -30.95 -23.31 -9.43
CA ARG A 1071 -30.77 -21.86 -9.68
C ARG A 1071 -30.63 -21.47 -11.17
N SER A 1072 -30.57 -22.42 -12.10
CA SER A 1072 -30.39 -22.18 -13.55
C SER A 1072 -31.68 -21.94 -14.34
N GLY A 1073 -32.76 -21.48 -13.69
CA GLY A 1073 -34.01 -21.06 -14.36
C GLY A 1073 -34.98 -22.17 -14.80
N ILE A 1074 -34.66 -23.46 -14.61
CA ILE A 1074 -35.57 -24.58 -14.90
C ILE A 1074 -36.07 -25.17 -13.57
N CYS A 1075 -36.96 -24.45 -12.88
CA CYS A 1075 -37.62 -24.90 -11.66
C CYS A 1075 -39.06 -25.34 -11.95
N GLU A 1076 -39.24 -26.54 -12.51
CA GLU A 1076 -40.55 -27.19 -12.52
C GLU A 1076 -40.78 -27.88 -11.17
N LYS A 1077 -41.90 -27.58 -10.50
CA LYS A 1077 -42.30 -28.26 -9.26
C LYS A 1077 -42.36 -29.76 -9.50
N GLY A 1078 -41.51 -30.53 -8.83
CA GLY A 1078 -41.55 -32.00 -8.80
C GLY A 1078 -40.37 -32.76 -9.42
N LYS A 1079 -39.22 -32.13 -9.69
CA LYS A 1079 -37.96 -32.83 -10.05
C LYS A 1079 -36.95 -32.86 -8.90
N ASP A 1080 -36.17 -33.95 -8.82
CA ASP A 1080 -35.27 -34.34 -7.72
C ASP A 1080 -34.21 -33.29 -7.31
N ASP A 1081 -33.83 -32.38 -8.22
CA ASP A 1081 -32.75 -31.41 -8.01
C ASP A 1081 -33.10 -30.31 -6.98
N CYS A 1082 -34.34 -29.83 -6.93
CA CYS A 1082 -34.74 -28.81 -5.96
C CYS A 1082 -35.05 -29.39 -4.57
N GLU A 1083 -35.37 -30.69 -4.48
CA GLU A 1083 -35.45 -31.40 -3.19
C GLU A 1083 -34.06 -31.55 -2.57
N THR A 1084 -33.05 -31.87 -3.41
CA THR A 1084 -31.64 -31.94 -3.00
C THR A 1084 -31.14 -30.59 -2.49
N CYS A 1085 -31.44 -29.49 -3.19
CA CYS A 1085 -31.14 -28.14 -2.71
C CYS A 1085 -31.83 -27.79 -1.38
N THR A 1086 -33.09 -28.22 -1.19
CA THR A 1086 -33.81 -28.00 0.08
C THR A 1086 -33.15 -28.75 1.24
N LYS A 1087 -32.73 -30.00 1.02
CA LYS A 1087 -31.96 -30.80 2.01
C LYS A 1087 -30.61 -30.16 2.31
N ALA A 1088 -29.92 -29.64 1.31
CA ALA A 1088 -28.66 -28.91 1.47
C ALA A 1088 -28.87 -27.61 2.28
N CYS A 1089 -29.93 -26.84 2.02
CA CYS A 1089 -30.29 -25.65 2.79
C CYS A 1089 -30.54 -25.97 4.27
N ASN A 1090 -31.29 -27.04 4.56
CA ASN A 1090 -31.54 -27.49 5.94
C ASN A 1090 -30.26 -27.94 6.64
N THR A 1091 -29.38 -28.63 5.91
CA THR A 1091 -28.07 -29.06 6.42
C THR A 1091 -27.18 -27.86 6.76
N TYR A 1092 -27.12 -26.87 5.87
CA TYR A 1092 -26.41 -25.62 6.12
C TYR A 1092 -26.95 -24.90 7.35
N LYS A 1093 -28.28 -24.72 7.43
CA LYS A 1093 -28.94 -24.07 8.57
C LYS A 1093 -28.64 -24.79 9.89
N ALA A 1094 -28.66 -26.12 9.90
CA ALA A 1094 -28.33 -26.92 11.08
C ALA A 1094 -26.85 -26.80 11.49
N LYS A 1095 -25.92 -26.69 10.53
CA LYS A 1095 -24.50 -26.42 10.79
C LYS A 1095 -24.32 -25.04 11.42
N ILE A 1096 -24.91 -24.00 10.84
CA ILE A 1096 -24.79 -22.61 11.35
C ILE A 1096 -25.43 -22.45 12.73
N LYS A 1097 -26.58 -23.07 12.98
CA LYS A 1097 -27.30 -22.93 14.26
C LYS A 1097 -26.44 -23.31 15.46
N LYS A 1098 -25.62 -24.37 15.34
CA LYS A 1098 -24.71 -24.79 16.42
C LYS A 1098 -23.69 -23.71 16.78
N TRP A 1099 -23.17 -22.98 15.80
CA TRP A 1099 -22.21 -21.90 16.01
C TRP A 1099 -22.89 -20.62 16.50
N GLU A 1100 -24.08 -20.32 16.00
CA GLU A 1100 -24.93 -19.23 16.50
C GLU A 1100 -25.15 -19.35 18.02
N ASP A 1101 -25.51 -20.55 18.50
CA ASP A 1101 -25.76 -20.80 19.94
C ASP A 1101 -24.49 -20.58 20.81
N GLN A 1102 -23.29 -20.80 20.25
CA GLN A 1102 -22.02 -20.50 20.94
C GLN A 1102 -21.73 -19.00 20.94
N TRP A 1103 -21.94 -18.34 19.79
CA TRP A 1103 -21.72 -16.92 19.62
C TRP A 1103 -22.59 -16.07 20.55
N GLU A 1104 -23.85 -16.45 20.74
CA GLU A 1104 -24.75 -15.74 21.67
C GLU A 1104 -24.13 -15.63 23.07
N LYS A 1105 -23.57 -16.73 23.58
CA LYS A 1105 -22.92 -16.75 24.90
C LYS A 1105 -21.59 -15.98 24.91
N ILE A 1106 -20.73 -16.21 23.92
CA ILE A 1106 -19.42 -15.54 23.81
C ILE A 1106 -19.62 -14.02 23.73
N SER A 1107 -20.52 -13.57 22.85
CA SER A 1107 -20.80 -12.16 22.61
C SER A 1107 -21.46 -11.49 23.83
N GLN A 1108 -22.35 -12.18 24.55
CA GLN A 1108 -22.94 -11.67 25.78
C GLN A 1108 -21.87 -11.40 26.85
N LYS A 1109 -20.95 -12.35 27.06
CA LYS A 1109 -19.86 -12.18 28.02
C LYS A 1109 -18.92 -11.04 27.60
N TYR A 1110 -18.53 -10.98 26.33
CA TYR A 1110 -17.69 -9.90 25.80
C TYR A 1110 -18.34 -8.52 26.03
N LYS A 1111 -19.62 -8.35 25.70
CA LYS A 1111 -20.36 -7.09 25.93
C LYS A 1111 -20.31 -6.65 27.39
N THR A 1112 -20.46 -7.61 28.31
CA THR A 1112 -20.40 -7.35 29.75
C THR A 1112 -19.02 -6.83 30.17
N LEU A 1113 -17.95 -7.49 29.74
CA LEU A 1113 -16.58 -7.10 30.06
C LEU A 1113 -16.18 -5.77 29.40
N TYR A 1114 -16.62 -5.54 28.16
CA TYR A 1114 -16.41 -4.29 27.45
C TYR A 1114 -17.11 -3.12 28.15
N GLN A 1115 -18.36 -3.32 28.61
CA GLN A 1115 -19.08 -2.28 29.36
C GLN A 1115 -18.36 -1.94 30.67
N GLN A 1116 -17.89 -2.95 31.42
CA GLN A 1116 -17.13 -2.73 32.65
C GLN A 1116 -15.86 -1.90 32.39
N ALA A 1117 -15.10 -2.24 31.33
CA ALA A 1117 -13.92 -1.47 30.94
C ALA A 1117 -14.26 -0.04 30.52
N ASN A 1118 -15.35 0.13 29.77
CA ASN A 1118 -15.81 1.45 29.34
C ASN A 1118 -16.26 2.33 30.50
N ASP A 1119 -16.98 1.77 31.48
CA ASP A 1119 -17.44 2.51 32.66
C ASP A 1119 -16.25 2.96 33.54
N SER A 1120 -15.26 2.08 33.71
CA SER A 1120 -13.99 2.35 34.40
C SER A 1120 -13.22 3.51 33.75
N VAL A 1121 -13.08 3.50 32.42
CA VAL A 1121 -12.41 4.58 31.66
C VAL A 1121 -13.12 5.93 31.80
N ASN A 1122 -14.46 5.94 31.92
CA ASN A 1122 -15.27 7.15 31.99
C ASN A 1122 -15.50 7.66 33.45
N GLY A 1123 -14.78 7.14 34.44
CA GLY A 1123 -14.79 7.67 35.81
C GLY A 1123 -16.06 7.34 36.61
N ALA A 1124 -16.88 6.39 36.17
CA ALA A 1124 -17.98 5.89 36.98
C ALA A 1124 -17.41 5.05 38.15
N THR A 1125 -17.89 5.28 39.37
CA THR A 1125 -17.60 4.41 40.54
C THR A 1125 -18.31 3.06 40.39
N THR A 1126 -17.83 2.23 39.48
CA THR A 1126 -18.17 0.81 39.40
C THR A 1126 -16.93 -0.03 39.73
N SER A 1127 -17.13 -1.04 40.57
CA SER A 1127 -16.08 -1.95 41.01
C SER A 1127 -15.45 -2.67 39.81
N SER A 1128 -14.12 -2.78 39.79
CA SER A 1128 -13.37 -3.76 38.98
C SER A 1128 -14.12 -5.10 38.89
N SER A 1129 -14.09 -5.80 37.75
CA SER A 1129 -14.72 -7.14 37.59
C SER A 1129 -14.63 -7.95 38.88
N THR A 1130 -15.80 -8.37 39.39
CA THR A 1130 -15.90 -9.14 40.65
C THR A 1130 -15.35 -10.57 40.49
N ASP A 1131 -15.23 -11.06 39.25
CA ASP A 1131 -14.56 -12.32 38.93
C ASP A 1131 -13.07 -12.06 38.61
N GLU A 1132 -12.17 -12.68 39.39
CA GLU A 1132 -10.72 -12.57 39.27
C GLU A 1132 -10.22 -12.97 37.87
N LYS A 1133 -10.93 -13.90 37.19
CA LYS A 1133 -10.53 -14.44 35.89
C LYS A 1133 -10.78 -13.52 34.70
N ASP A 1134 -11.55 -12.46 34.90
CA ASP A 1134 -11.89 -11.50 33.83
C ASP A 1134 -11.21 -10.13 34.02
N LYS A 1135 -10.46 -9.95 35.12
CA LYS A 1135 -9.77 -8.69 35.43
C LYS A 1135 -8.74 -8.31 34.38
N ASP A 1136 -8.03 -9.29 33.83
CA ASP A 1136 -7.05 -9.09 32.76
C ASP A 1136 -7.71 -8.65 31.45
N VAL A 1137 -8.88 -9.23 31.11
CA VAL A 1137 -9.69 -8.82 29.97
C VAL A 1137 -10.14 -7.37 30.10
N VAL A 1138 -10.71 -7.00 31.26
CA VAL A 1138 -11.16 -5.62 31.52
C VAL A 1138 -9.98 -4.65 31.44
N ALA A 1139 -8.87 -4.91 32.15
CA ALA A 1139 -7.68 -4.06 32.12
C ALA A 1139 -7.06 -3.92 30.72
N PHE A 1140 -7.13 -4.99 29.91
CA PHE A 1140 -6.68 -4.94 28.52
C PHE A 1140 -7.61 -4.10 27.65
N LEU A 1141 -8.93 -4.24 27.83
CA LEU A 1141 -9.93 -3.45 27.11
C LEU A 1141 -9.87 -1.96 27.50
N GLU A 1142 -9.60 -1.61 28.76
CA GLU A 1142 -9.38 -0.24 29.21
C GLU A 1142 -8.24 0.46 28.46
N LYS A 1143 -7.20 -0.29 28.06
CA LYS A 1143 -6.09 0.22 27.23
C LYS A 1143 -6.46 0.38 25.76
N ILE A 1144 -7.52 -0.27 25.30
CA ILE A 1144 -8.02 -0.20 23.91
C ILE A 1144 -9.09 0.88 23.76
N ILE A 1145 -9.93 1.06 24.78
CA ILE A 1145 -11.03 2.02 24.77
C ILE A 1145 -10.45 3.44 24.84
N PRO A 1146 -10.77 4.33 23.88
CA PRO A 1146 -10.34 5.72 23.93
C PRO A 1146 -10.84 6.39 25.20
N LYS A 1147 -9.94 7.06 25.95
CA LYS A 1147 -10.33 7.94 27.04
C LYS A 1147 -11.02 9.16 26.43
N LYS A 1148 -12.27 9.44 26.87
CA LYS A 1148 -13.02 10.63 26.45
C LYS A 1148 -12.51 11.88 27.12
#